data_AF-A0ABD3MRS4-F1
#
_entry.id   AF-A0ABD3MRS4-F1
#
_cell.length_a   1.000
_cell.length_b   1.000
_cell.length_c   1.000
_cell.angle_alpha   90.00
_cell.angle_beta   90.00
_cell.angle_gamma   90.00
#
_symmetry.space_group_name_H-M   'P 1'
#
loop_
_entity.id
_entity.type
_entity.pdbx_description
1 polymer ?
#
loop_
_entity_poly.entity_id
_entity_poly.type
_entity_poly.pdbx_seq_one_letter_code
_entity_poly.pdbx_strand_id
1 'polypeptide(L)'
;MSRRIVRFVTPSHPSLPDRCTSECLTVAAARILPSLAVLIGLPLLMWDSYPEDWGVLNPFPLLRHVDIVWSSLLHTSAWPIVVGTLLAAALMPRGGMGPSSSSSKFPHGVRGGGAGRTYVALSALAANVTQSNWKTTLVLSTVFNSLVIVNMTLQMGYPHAAWNPFMWGWYRVYLPENIPPSLRGACLDFEKHGASRRPLCLTEGQWSELSSGRLSSYNPDDVLMVQRGLNFLQNESGGIIINAIARNVADNIPALRQNVEGLLPFFGDDSKGRLSLVVFENDSNDGTRESFRSWSDQESRRVGGPRYAVDLMGCGPKNPNCELGIMDRYDNMNLFTNPTASGVGKLGEFRQILMEYILDKEEYSDYSHMVVLDADLGTSISPLGLLHTLGLENGIARDHAVASASSQVWPGTMGTIIPPYDLSAFRPKETKSNEIVRRMHQSFCELMPAGDRWRNMCEACSPMQLFMIQSANDVTNHREQPYEVVSAFNGLTMYPMDLIRERRDKARYDAGDDGQRCEHVGFHLSLGRPMYVNPKWSMNLKPSKPGGPTGLRAIKTLMYAIFGRPNVMLCLVLGNLVFFYVVVGACWMIGTSVKRLFMLMIPRPHEKRYTESHNVVVVVDRDRRELLDASGIDTRECKGREREL
;
A
#
# COMPACT_ATOMS: atom_id res chain seq x y z
N MET A 1 31.95 39.61 79.18
CA MET A 1 32.49 38.69 78.16
C MET A 1 31.37 37.79 77.65
N SER A 2 30.94 38.00 76.39
CA SER A 2 29.79 37.33 75.77
C SER A 2 30.25 36.09 75.00
N ARG A 3 29.70 34.92 75.34
CA ARG A 3 29.91 33.67 74.60
C ARG A 3 28.89 33.58 73.45
N ARG A 4 29.32 33.91 72.23
CA ARG A 4 28.58 33.57 70.99
C ARG A 4 28.74 32.06 70.75
N ILE A 5 27.63 31.34 70.85
CA ILE A 5 27.53 29.97 70.33
C ILE A 5 27.19 30.09 68.84
N VAL A 6 28.16 29.78 67.97
CA VAL A 6 27.94 29.63 66.54
C VAL A 6 27.39 28.23 66.29
N ARG A 7 26.09 28.14 65.98
CA ARG A 7 25.46 26.91 65.50
C ARG A 7 25.85 26.75 64.03
N PHE A 8 26.73 25.79 63.72
CA PHE A 8 26.91 25.32 62.36
C PHE A 8 25.66 24.56 61.93
N VAL A 9 24.89 25.15 61.02
CA VAL A 9 23.83 24.46 60.28
C VAL A 9 24.52 23.71 59.16
N THR A 10 24.72 22.40 59.33
CA THR A 10 25.05 21.50 58.21
C THR A 10 23.93 21.58 57.18
N PRO A 11 24.23 21.68 55.86
CA PRO A 11 23.19 21.63 54.83
C PRO A 11 22.46 20.29 54.96
N SER A 12 21.20 20.37 55.35
CA SER A 12 20.31 19.23 55.50
C SER A 12 19.99 18.65 54.12
N HIS A 13 20.61 17.51 53.82
CA HIS A 13 20.30 16.55 52.75
C HIS A 13 20.30 17.07 51.29
N PRO A 14 20.79 16.27 50.31
CA PRO A 14 20.47 16.55 48.92
C PRO A 14 18.94 16.59 48.82
N SER A 15 18.40 17.74 48.39
CA SER A 15 16.98 17.90 48.13
C SER A 15 16.56 16.76 47.22
N LEU A 16 15.77 15.81 47.73
CA LEU A 16 15.16 14.77 46.93
C LEU A 16 14.55 15.44 45.69
N PRO A 17 14.72 14.88 44.48
CA PRO A 17 14.12 15.43 43.28
C PRO A 17 12.65 15.75 43.57
N ASP A 18 12.23 16.99 43.29
CA ASP A 18 10.86 17.45 43.49
C ASP A 18 9.90 16.34 43.08
N ARG A 19 8.89 16.01 43.89
CA ARG A 19 7.95 14.90 43.63
C ARG A 19 7.44 14.87 42.17
N CYS A 20 7.28 16.05 41.57
CA CYS A 20 7.01 16.24 40.14
C CYS A 20 8.07 15.60 39.23
N THR A 21 9.36 15.92 39.42
CA THR A 21 10.48 15.34 38.67
C THR A 21 10.58 13.82 38.81
N SER A 22 10.37 13.27 40.01
CA SER A 22 10.34 11.81 40.22
C SER A 22 9.17 11.14 39.50
N GLU A 23 7.98 11.74 39.52
CA GLU A 23 6.81 11.24 38.78
C GLU A 23 7.02 11.35 37.27
N CYS A 24 7.61 12.45 36.79
CA CYS A 24 7.95 12.64 35.38
C CYS A 24 8.94 11.58 34.89
N LEU A 25 10.02 11.34 35.64
CA LEU A 25 11.02 10.33 35.31
C LEU A 25 10.43 8.92 35.32
N THR A 26 9.55 8.61 36.28
CA THR A 26 8.85 7.32 36.34
C THR A 26 7.94 7.12 35.13
N VAL A 27 7.17 8.15 34.74
CA VAL A 27 6.28 8.07 33.57
C VAL A 27 7.08 7.92 32.28
N ALA A 28 8.18 8.66 32.13
CA ALA A 28 9.05 8.55 30.96
C ALA A 28 9.70 7.15 30.88
N ALA A 29 10.36 6.70 31.95
CA ALA A 29 11.13 5.47 31.96
C ALA A 29 10.27 4.20 31.94
N ALA A 30 9.14 4.16 32.65
CA ALA A 30 8.34 2.95 32.78
C ALA A 30 7.26 2.80 31.70
N ARG A 31 6.95 3.84 30.92
CA ARG A 31 5.86 3.80 29.93
C ARG A 31 6.29 4.27 28.55
N ILE A 32 6.87 5.46 28.45
CA ILE A 32 7.21 6.04 27.14
C ILE A 32 8.37 5.26 26.51
N LEU A 33 9.47 5.05 27.24
CA LEU A 33 10.64 4.35 26.69
C LEU A 33 10.34 2.91 26.24
N PRO A 34 9.63 2.05 27.01
CA PRO A 34 9.28 0.71 26.54
C PRO A 34 8.36 0.74 25.31
N SER A 35 7.38 1.66 25.26
CA SER A 35 6.50 1.78 24.09
C SER A 35 7.25 2.24 22.84
N LEU A 36 8.18 3.19 22.97
CA LEU A 36 9.06 3.60 21.88
C LEU A 36 10.00 2.46 21.46
N ALA A 37 10.54 1.72 22.43
CA ALA A 37 11.39 0.56 22.16
C ALA A 37 10.64 -0.54 21.40
N VAL A 38 9.34 -0.73 21.65
CA VAL A 38 8.50 -1.65 20.85
C VAL A 38 8.27 -1.10 19.44
N LEU A 39 7.88 0.17 19.31
CA LEU A 39 7.60 0.79 18.01
C LEU A 39 8.83 0.88 17.10
N ILE A 40 10.02 1.03 17.67
CA ILE A 40 11.27 1.09 16.90
C ILE A 40 11.92 -0.29 16.83
N GLY A 41 12.01 -1.00 17.94
CA GLY A 41 12.74 -2.26 18.04
C GLY A 41 12.12 -3.40 17.24
N LEU A 42 10.78 -3.54 17.21
CA LEU A 42 10.16 -4.61 16.44
C LEU A 42 10.46 -4.50 14.93
N PRO A 43 10.29 -3.34 14.28
CA PRO A 43 10.76 -3.16 12.90
C PRO A 43 12.23 -3.50 12.68
N LEU A 44 13.11 -3.08 13.60
CA LEU A 44 14.56 -3.32 13.49
C LEU A 44 14.96 -4.79 13.71
N LEU A 45 14.10 -5.59 14.31
CA LEU A 45 14.32 -7.04 14.46
C LEU A 45 13.82 -7.84 13.24
N MET A 46 12.93 -7.25 12.44
CA MET A 46 12.37 -7.92 11.27
C MET A 46 13.30 -7.88 10.05
N TRP A 47 14.30 -7.00 10.03
CA TRP A 47 15.12 -6.74 8.86
C TRP A 47 16.60 -6.62 9.22
N ASP A 48 17.45 -7.34 8.50
CA ASP A 48 18.87 -7.47 8.85
C ASP A 48 19.74 -6.30 8.34
N SER A 49 19.22 -5.40 7.49
CA SER A 49 20.00 -4.23 7.02
C SER A 49 19.38 -2.89 7.36
N TYR A 50 20.10 -2.11 8.16
CA TYR A 50 19.71 -0.72 8.40
C TYR A 50 19.96 0.13 7.15
N PRO A 51 19.15 1.18 6.90
CA PRO A 51 19.35 2.07 5.76
C PRO A 51 20.74 2.70 5.81
N GLU A 52 21.62 2.49 4.82
CA GLU A 52 23.05 2.85 4.93
C GLU A 52 23.32 4.32 5.31
N ASP A 53 22.43 5.22 4.90
CA ASP A 53 22.54 6.68 5.12
C ASP A 53 21.98 7.15 6.48
N TRP A 54 21.64 6.24 7.40
CA TRP A 54 21.08 6.60 8.72
C TRP A 54 22.16 7.08 9.69
N GLY A 55 21.83 8.06 10.52
CA GLY A 55 22.68 8.51 11.62
C GLY A 55 21.91 9.34 12.64
N VAL A 56 22.54 9.65 13.77
CA VAL A 56 21.90 10.47 14.83
C VAL A 56 21.47 11.85 14.31
N LEU A 57 22.26 12.43 13.40
CA LEU A 57 21.97 13.72 12.76
C LEU A 57 21.04 13.58 11.53
N ASN A 58 20.84 12.35 11.04
CA ASN A 58 19.94 12.05 9.93
C ASN A 58 19.06 10.83 10.28
N PRO A 59 18.08 10.98 11.20
CA PRO A 59 17.22 9.87 11.61
C PRO A 59 16.16 9.52 10.56
N PHE A 60 16.00 10.34 9.51
CA PHE A 60 14.91 10.20 8.55
C PHE A 60 14.89 8.84 7.83
N PRO A 61 16.00 8.30 7.31
CA PRO A 61 16.00 6.96 6.69
C PRO A 61 15.52 5.87 7.65
N LEU A 62 15.92 5.94 8.93
CA LEU A 62 15.49 5.00 9.96
C LEU A 62 13.99 5.13 10.25
N LEU A 63 13.47 6.35 10.39
CA LEU A 63 12.05 6.60 10.61
C LEU A 63 11.20 6.16 9.40
N ARG A 64 11.70 6.40 8.19
CA ARG A 64 11.06 5.96 6.94
C ARG A 64 11.01 4.43 6.88
N HIS A 65 12.09 3.76 7.26
CA HIS A 65 12.12 2.30 7.35
C HIS A 65 11.10 1.76 8.36
N VAL A 66 11.07 2.32 9.57
CA VAL A 66 10.08 1.96 10.61
C VAL A 66 8.64 2.16 10.12
N ASP A 67 8.38 3.27 9.42
CA ASP A 67 7.08 3.55 8.80
C ASP A 67 6.71 2.50 7.75
N ILE A 68 7.63 2.14 6.85
CA ILE A 68 7.41 1.11 5.83
C ILE A 68 7.10 -0.25 6.47
N VAL A 69 7.86 -0.68 7.49
CA VAL A 69 7.61 -1.96 8.17
C VAL A 69 6.23 -1.97 8.82
N TRP A 70 5.90 -0.95 9.62
CA TRP A 70 4.58 -0.90 10.26
C TRP A 70 3.44 -0.80 9.25
N SER A 71 3.60 0.02 8.22
CA SER A 71 2.60 0.18 7.17
C SER A 71 2.35 -1.14 6.43
N SER A 72 3.41 -1.94 6.24
CA SER A 72 3.33 -3.26 5.62
C SER A 72 2.67 -4.29 6.54
N LEU A 73 3.08 -4.34 7.82
CA LEU A 73 2.49 -5.23 8.83
C LEU A 73 0.98 -5.01 8.99
N LEU A 74 0.55 -3.74 8.98
CA LEU A 74 -0.85 -3.34 9.15
C LEU A 74 -1.65 -3.39 7.83
N HIS A 75 -0.97 -3.59 6.68
CA HIS A 75 -1.54 -3.44 5.34
C HIS A 75 -2.26 -2.09 5.10
N THR A 76 -1.83 -1.04 5.79
CA THR A 76 -2.32 0.33 5.68
C THR A 76 -1.29 1.27 6.30
N SER A 77 -1.24 2.55 5.94
CA SER A 77 -0.27 3.46 6.57
C SER A 77 -0.44 3.49 8.09
N ALA A 78 0.67 3.45 8.80
CA ALA A 78 0.68 3.54 10.26
C ALA A 78 0.21 4.92 10.77
N TRP A 79 0.40 6.00 10.00
CA TRP A 79 0.19 7.36 10.47
C TRP A 79 -1.26 7.69 10.89
N PRO A 80 -2.31 7.37 10.11
CA PRO A 80 -3.70 7.58 10.56
C PRO A 80 -4.01 6.84 11.86
N ILE A 81 -3.44 5.66 12.07
CA ILE A 81 -3.64 4.86 13.29
C ILE A 81 -2.93 5.50 14.48
N VAL A 82 -1.68 5.93 14.28
CA VAL A 82 -0.88 6.64 15.29
C VAL A 82 -1.59 7.92 15.70
N VAL A 83 -1.96 8.78 14.74
CA VAL A 83 -2.63 10.06 14.99
C VAL A 83 -3.99 9.84 15.64
N GLY A 84 -4.82 8.94 15.11
CA GLY A 84 -6.13 8.62 15.66
C GLY A 84 -6.05 8.10 17.10
N THR A 85 -5.06 7.26 17.40
CA THR A 85 -4.84 6.73 18.74
C THR A 85 -4.37 7.81 19.72
N LEU A 86 -3.42 8.66 19.32
CA LEU A 86 -2.93 9.76 20.14
C LEU A 86 -4.02 10.79 20.43
N LEU A 87 -4.85 11.12 19.43
CA LEU A 87 -6.01 11.99 19.60
C LEU A 87 -7.04 11.37 20.54
N ALA A 88 -7.35 10.07 20.40
CA ALA A 88 -8.23 9.37 21.32
C ALA A 88 -7.69 9.43 22.76
N ALA A 89 -6.39 9.18 22.96
CA ALA A 89 -5.75 9.27 24.26
C ALA A 89 -5.77 10.69 24.86
N ALA A 90 -5.61 11.71 24.01
CA ALA A 90 -5.68 13.11 24.42
C ALA A 90 -7.10 13.52 24.84
N LEU A 91 -8.12 13.09 24.10
CA LEU A 91 -9.52 13.48 24.30
C LEU A 91 -10.23 12.67 25.40
N MET A 92 -9.88 11.40 25.61
CA MET A 92 -10.58 10.55 26.59
C MET A 92 -10.26 10.94 28.04
N PRO A 93 -11.27 11.21 28.89
CA PRO A 93 -11.05 11.58 30.30
C PRO A 93 -10.47 10.41 31.11
N ARG A 94 -9.52 10.72 32.01
CA ARG A 94 -8.97 9.73 32.94
C ARG A 94 -10.01 9.40 34.01
N GLY A 95 -10.32 8.12 34.18
CA GLY A 95 -11.34 7.64 35.14
C GLY A 95 -12.67 7.25 34.49
N GLY A 96 -12.74 7.27 33.15
CA GLY A 96 -13.94 6.99 32.39
C GLY A 96 -14.88 8.21 32.31
N MET A 97 -15.87 8.14 31.41
CA MET A 97 -17.03 9.02 31.48
C MET A 97 -17.89 8.57 32.67
N GLY A 98 -17.38 8.75 33.89
CA GLY A 98 -18.20 8.58 35.08
C GLY A 98 -19.42 9.49 34.93
N PRO A 99 -20.63 9.04 35.31
CA PRO A 99 -21.79 9.92 35.31
C PRO A 99 -21.39 11.12 36.15
N SER A 100 -21.26 12.28 35.50
CA SER A 100 -20.93 13.50 36.20
C SER A 100 -22.01 13.64 37.28
N SER A 101 -21.59 13.76 38.53
CA SER A 101 -22.49 13.95 39.68
C SER A 101 -23.39 15.19 39.55
N SER A 102 -23.23 15.96 38.47
CA SER A 102 -24.11 17.04 38.02
C SER A 102 -25.40 16.59 37.30
N SER A 103 -25.62 15.30 37.00
CA SER A 103 -26.82 14.86 36.26
C SER A 103 -28.01 14.44 37.12
N SER A 104 -28.04 14.74 38.42
CA SER A 104 -29.20 14.48 39.31
C SER A 104 -30.47 15.28 38.96
N LYS A 105 -30.49 15.99 37.83
CA LYS A 105 -31.64 16.74 37.30
C LYS A 105 -32.07 16.32 35.89
N PHE A 106 -31.93 15.04 35.53
CA PHE A 106 -32.72 14.52 34.41
C PHE A 106 -34.14 14.20 34.92
N PRO A 107 -35.20 14.81 34.34
CA PRO A 107 -36.55 14.66 34.83
C PRO A 107 -37.02 13.22 34.68
N HIS A 108 -37.56 12.67 35.76
CA HIS A 108 -38.10 11.31 35.91
C HIS A 108 -39.33 10.97 35.01
N GLY A 109 -39.52 11.64 33.88
CA GLY A 109 -40.77 11.60 33.11
C GLY A 109 -40.79 10.73 31.85
N VAL A 110 -39.65 10.30 31.28
CA VAL A 110 -39.68 9.60 29.99
C VAL A 110 -39.78 8.08 30.18
N ARG A 111 -40.99 7.61 30.46
CA ARG A 111 -41.37 6.21 30.31
C ARG A 111 -41.24 5.79 28.84
N GLY A 112 -40.33 4.87 28.55
CA GLY A 112 -40.62 3.81 27.58
C GLY A 112 -40.13 3.94 26.13
N GLY A 113 -39.02 4.62 25.85
CA GLY A 113 -38.36 4.54 24.53
C GLY A 113 -37.16 3.59 24.55
N GLY A 114 -37.11 2.57 23.68
CA GLY A 114 -35.98 1.64 23.55
C GLY A 114 -34.61 2.32 23.36
N ALA A 115 -34.60 3.55 22.83
CA ALA A 115 -33.40 4.39 22.68
C ALA A 115 -32.73 4.82 24.00
N GLY A 116 -33.48 4.93 25.11
CA GLY A 116 -32.90 5.28 26.40
C GLY A 116 -32.08 4.14 27.02
N ARG A 117 -32.51 2.89 26.81
CA ARG A 117 -31.78 1.70 27.29
C ARG A 117 -30.49 1.47 26.51
N THR A 118 -30.51 1.67 25.19
CA THR A 118 -29.30 1.55 24.37
C THR A 118 -28.26 2.60 24.73
N TYR A 119 -28.67 3.85 24.98
CA TYR A 119 -27.75 4.90 25.42
C TYR A 119 -27.08 4.60 26.77
N VAL A 120 -27.87 4.16 27.77
CA VAL A 120 -27.32 3.78 29.08
C VAL A 120 -26.37 2.59 28.96
N ALA A 121 -26.71 1.58 28.16
CA ALA A 121 -25.85 0.43 27.92
C ALA A 121 -24.54 0.81 27.21
N LEU A 122 -24.60 1.68 26.20
CA LEU A 122 -23.42 2.18 25.48
C LEU A 122 -22.52 3.02 26.40
N SER A 123 -23.11 3.86 27.26
CA SER A 123 -22.37 4.66 28.24
C SER A 123 -21.67 3.77 29.28
N ALA A 124 -22.37 2.77 29.83
CA ALA A 124 -21.79 1.81 30.76
C ALA A 124 -20.66 0.99 30.13
N LEU A 125 -20.83 0.56 28.88
CA LEU A 125 -19.80 -0.13 28.12
C LEU A 125 -18.57 0.77 27.89
N ALA A 126 -18.79 2.01 27.45
CA ALA A 126 -17.73 2.99 27.24
C ALA A 126 -16.95 3.26 28.54
N ALA A 127 -17.65 3.39 29.68
CA ALA A 127 -17.01 3.54 30.99
C ALA A 127 -16.17 2.30 31.35
N ASN A 128 -16.67 1.08 31.16
CA ASN A 128 -15.93 -0.15 31.44
C ASN A 128 -14.69 -0.33 30.54
N VAL A 129 -14.79 0.03 29.25
CA VAL A 129 -13.67 -0.03 28.30
C VAL A 129 -12.59 0.98 28.68
N THR A 130 -12.99 2.23 28.96
CA THR A 130 -12.05 3.33 29.26
C THR A 130 -11.36 3.22 30.62
N GLN A 131 -11.86 2.36 31.52
CA GLN A 131 -11.19 2.06 32.79
C GLN A 131 -9.90 1.25 32.64
N SER A 132 -9.71 0.56 31.51
CA SER A 132 -8.53 -0.28 31.28
C SER A 132 -7.82 0.07 29.97
N ASN A 133 -6.51 0.33 30.06
CA ASN A 133 -5.67 0.61 28.91
C ASN A 133 -5.68 -0.53 27.89
N TRP A 134 -5.62 -1.79 28.34
CA TRP A 134 -5.61 -2.93 27.43
C TRP A 134 -6.96 -3.12 26.73
N LYS A 135 -8.08 -2.87 27.43
CA LYS A 135 -9.43 -2.93 26.83
C LYS A 135 -9.60 -1.84 25.78
N THR A 136 -9.19 -0.61 26.10
CA THR A 136 -9.27 0.51 25.15
C THR A 136 -8.40 0.25 23.92
N THR A 137 -7.17 -0.23 24.14
CA THR A 137 -6.26 -0.64 23.05
C THR A 137 -6.91 -1.70 22.17
N LEU A 138 -7.46 -2.77 22.76
CA LEU A 138 -8.13 -3.83 22.01
C LEU A 138 -9.32 -3.31 21.20
N VAL A 139 -10.17 -2.48 21.80
CA VAL A 139 -11.33 -1.89 21.10
C VAL A 139 -10.89 -1.01 19.94
N LEU A 140 -9.92 -0.12 20.15
CA LEU A 140 -9.38 0.74 19.09
C LEU A 140 -8.74 -0.10 17.97
N SER A 141 -8.01 -1.14 18.31
CA SER A 141 -7.37 -2.05 17.34
C SER A 141 -8.40 -2.79 16.49
N THR A 142 -9.46 -3.30 17.11
CA THR A 142 -10.59 -3.92 16.41
C THR A 142 -11.27 -2.91 15.48
N VAL A 143 -11.51 -1.68 15.95
CA VAL A 143 -12.11 -0.62 15.14
C VAL A 143 -11.24 -0.30 13.93
N PHE A 144 -9.94 -0.05 14.10
CA PHE A 144 -9.05 0.26 12.99
C PHE A 144 -8.92 -0.91 12.00
N ASN A 145 -8.76 -2.14 12.49
CA ASN A 145 -8.71 -3.33 11.64
C ASN A 145 -10.01 -3.52 10.85
N SER A 146 -11.17 -3.36 11.50
CA SER A 146 -12.48 -3.42 10.81
C SER A 146 -12.64 -2.31 9.77
N LEU A 147 -12.16 -1.08 10.05
CA LEU A 147 -12.21 0.02 9.09
C LEU A 147 -11.39 -0.30 7.83
N VAL A 148 -10.18 -0.86 8.00
CA VAL A 148 -9.33 -1.31 6.87
C VAL A 148 -10.03 -2.40 6.06
N ILE A 149 -10.56 -3.44 6.72
CA ILE A 149 -11.26 -4.55 6.04
C ILE A 149 -12.50 -4.04 5.28
N VAL A 150 -13.28 -3.14 5.88
CA VAL A 150 -14.46 -2.54 5.23
C VAL A 150 -14.03 -1.71 4.03
N ASN A 151 -13.02 -0.84 4.19
CA ASN A 151 -12.50 -0.03 3.10
C ASN A 151 -11.96 -0.89 1.95
N MET A 152 -11.26 -1.99 2.27
CA MET A 152 -10.76 -2.97 1.30
C MET A 152 -11.90 -3.59 0.51
N THR A 153 -12.92 -4.08 1.22
CA THR A 153 -14.09 -4.72 0.60
C THR A 153 -14.85 -3.73 -0.29
N LEU A 154 -15.02 -2.49 0.16
CA LEU A 154 -15.68 -1.43 -0.61
C LEU A 154 -14.86 -1.02 -1.83
N GLN A 155 -13.54 -0.87 -1.71
CA GLN A 155 -12.68 -0.51 -2.84
C GLN A 155 -12.62 -1.64 -3.90
N MET A 156 -12.67 -2.91 -3.49
CA MET A 156 -12.74 -4.05 -4.43
C MET A 156 -14.12 -4.19 -5.08
N GLY A 157 -15.20 -4.03 -4.31
CA GLY A 157 -16.56 -4.20 -4.79
C GLY A 157 -17.13 -3.00 -5.55
N TYR A 158 -16.71 -1.78 -5.18
CA TYR A 158 -17.13 -0.53 -5.81
C TYR A 158 -15.94 0.45 -5.85
N PRO A 159 -14.97 0.21 -6.75
CA PRO A 159 -13.75 1.00 -6.81
C PRO A 159 -14.06 2.48 -7.07
N HIS A 160 -13.59 3.36 -6.19
CA HIS A 160 -13.86 4.79 -6.28
C HIS A 160 -12.82 5.61 -5.51
N ALA A 161 -12.54 6.83 -5.98
CA ALA A 161 -11.64 7.75 -5.27
C ALA A 161 -12.16 8.13 -3.88
N ALA A 162 -13.48 8.03 -3.64
CA ALA A 162 -14.11 8.36 -2.35
C ALA A 162 -13.60 7.49 -1.19
N TRP A 163 -13.17 6.25 -1.47
CA TRP A 163 -12.61 5.36 -0.46
C TRP A 163 -11.17 5.71 -0.10
N ASN A 164 -10.57 6.68 -0.80
CA ASN A 164 -9.16 6.98 -0.73
C ASN A 164 -8.91 8.46 -0.39
N PRO A 165 -9.42 8.98 0.73
CA PRO A 165 -9.34 10.40 1.06
C PRO A 165 -7.92 10.93 1.14
N PHE A 166 -6.96 10.06 1.50
CA PHE A 166 -5.57 10.48 1.63
C PHE A 166 -4.86 10.66 0.31
N MET A 167 -5.46 10.33 -0.83
CA MET A 167 -4.89 10.58 -2.15
C MET A 167 -5.37 11.88 -2.80
N TRP A 168 -6.39 12.51 -2.21
CA TRP A 168 -7.06 13.66 -2.81
C TRP A 168 -6.11 14.84 -2.94
N GLY A 169 -6.03 15.40 -4.14
CA GLY A 169 -5.23 16.59 -4.45
C GLY A 169 -3.78 16.34 -4.88
N TRP A 170 -3.21 15.15 -4.64
CA TRP A 170 -1.82 14.86 -5.05
C TRP A 170 -1.66 13.62 -5.93
N TYR A 171 -2.53 12.62 -5.81
CA TYR A 171 -2.48 11.49 -6.74
C TYR A 171 -3.12 11.88 -8.06
N ARG A 172 -2.28 11.98 -9.09
CA ARG A 172 -2.70 12.38 -10.42
C ARG A 172 -2.71 11.20 -11.37
N VAL A 173 -3.85 11.00 -12.03
CA VAL A 173 -3.99 10.07 -13.15
C VAL A 173 -3.78 10.85 -14.43
N TYR A 174 -2.85 10.39 -15.27
CA TYR A 174 -2.58 10.97 -16.58
C TYR A 174 -3.33 10.17 -17.65
N LEU A 175 -3.99 10.88 -18.57
CA LEU A 175 -4.88 10.29 -19.55
C LEU A 175 -4.26 10.32 -20.95
N PRO A 176 -4.44 9.27 -21.78
CA PRO A 176 -3.89 9.24 -23.14
C PRO A 176 -4.39 10.38 -24.04
N GLU A 177 -5.60 10.88 -23.79
CA GLU A 177 -6.20 12.00 -24.53
C GLU A 177 -5.39 13.30 -24.43
N ASN A 178 -4.56 13.45 -23.38
CA ASN A 178 -3.68 14.60 -23.19
C ASN A 178 -2.37 14.49 -23.99
N ILE A 179 -2.04 13.32 -24.55
CA ILE A 179 -0.78 13.12 -25.30
C ILE A 179 -0.76 13.96 -26.58
N PRO A 180 -1.74 13.84 -27.51
CA PRO A 180 -1.72 14.63 -28.75
C PRO A 180 -1.66 16.16 -28.55
N PRO A 181 -2.46 16.79 -27.66
CA PRO A 181 -2.34 18.23 -27.44
C PRO A 181 -1.00 18.62 -26.81
N SER A 182 -0.42 17.77 -25.95
CA SER A 182 0.88 18.03 -25.33
C SER A 182 2.04 17.96 -26.32
N LEU A 183 1.92 17.18 -27.39
CA LEU A 183 2.93 17.07 -28.45
C LEU A 183 2.85 18.16 -29.53
N ARG A 184 1.84 19.05 -29.50
CA ARG A 184 1.72 20.11 -30.51
C ARG A 184 2.90 21.08 -30.42
N GLY A 185 3.62 21.23 -31.54
CA GLY A 185 4.80 22.10 -31.63
C GLY A 185 6.07 21.50 -31.01
N ALA A 186 6.06 20.21 -30.67
CA ALA A 186 7.25 19.53 -30.19
C ALA A 186 8.33 19.45 -31.29
N CYS A 187 9.56 19.76 -30.93
CA CYS A 187 10.74 19.63 -31.78
C CYS A 187 11.35 18.24 -31.57
N LEU A 188 10.77 17.25 -32.23
CA LEU A 188 11.15 15.83 -32.09
C LEU A 188 12.20 15.39 -33.11
N ASP A 189 12.61 16.25 -34.03
CA ASP A 189 13.71 15.99 -34.93
C ASP A 189 15.04 16.24 -34.20
N PHE A 190 15.72 15.17 -33.81
CA PHE A 190 16.95 15.24 -33.03
C PHE A 190 18.06 15.99 -33.78
N GLU A 191 18.22 15.72 -35.08
CA GLU A 191 19.26 16.33 -35.92
C GLU A 191 19.04 17.84 -36.10
N LYS A 192 17.80 18.27 -36.28
CA LYS A 192 17.48 19.69 -36.52
C LYS A 192 17.42 20.53 -35.24
N HIS A 193 17.09 19.93 -34.10
CA HIS A 193 16.69 20.68 -32.90
C HIS A 193 17.44 20.32 -31.61
N GLY A 194 18.49 19.50 -31.67
CA GLY A 194 19.30 19.12 -30.50
C GLY A 194 19.86 20.31 -29.69
N ALA A 195 20.06 21.47 -30.32
CA ALA A 195 20.58 22.70 -29.69
C ALA A 195 19.50 23.76 -29.35
N SER A 196 18.21 23.40 -29.39
CA SER A 196 17.13 24.36 -29.11
C SER A 196 17.19 24.90 -27.66
N ARG A 197 16.79 26.17 -27.46
CA ARG A 197 16.79 26.83 -26.13
C ARG A 197 15.80 26.20 -25.12
N ARG A 198 14.87 25.38 -25.59
CA ARG A 198 13.89 24.64 -24.77
C ARG A 198 13.92 23.17 -25.17
N PRO A 199 14.17 22.23 -24.23
CA PRO A 199 14.18 20.80 -24.53
C PRO A 199 12.92 20.34 -25.27
N LEU A 200 13.10 19.80 -26.48
CA LEU A 200 12.03 19.35 -27.39
C LEU A 200 10.98 20.42 -27.74
N CYS A 201 11.27 21.71 -27.54
CA CYS A 201 10.29 22.81 -27.68
C CYS A 201 9.01 22.65 -26.82
N LEU A 202 9.08 21.85 -25.76
CA LEU A 202 7.97 21.60 -24.84
C LEU A 202 8.09 22.50 -23.60
N THR A 203 6.95 22.83 -23.00
CA THR A 203 6.85 23.47 -21.69
C THR A 203 6.94 22.43 -20.56
N GLU A 204 7.23 22.87 -19.34
CA GLU A 204 7.26 21.97 -18.17
C GLU A 204 5.93 21.23 -17.95
N GLY A 205 4.81 21.90 -18.19
CA GLY A 205 3.49 21.26 -18.11
C GLY A 205 3.33 20.11 -19.11
N GLN A 206 3.84 20.28 -20.34
CA GLN A 206 3.82 19.22 -21.36
C GLN A 206 4.79 18.08 -21.02
N TRP A 207 5.98 18.39 -20.47
CA TRP A 207 6.89 17.38 -19.94
C TRP A 207 6.22 16.57 -18.82
N SER A 208 5.54 17.23 -17.89
CA SER A 208 4.76 16.58 -16.84
C SER A 208 3.65 15.69 -17.41
N GLU A 209 2.86 16.15 -18.38
CA GLU A 209 1.80 15.32 -19.01
C GLU A 209 2.36 14.09 -19.72
N LEU A 210 3.44 14.26 -20.49
CA LEU A 210 4.02 13.19 -21.32
C LEU A 210 4.90 12.23 -20.54
N SER A 211 5.28 12.57 -19.30
CA SER A 211 6.07 11.73 -18.39
C SER A 211 5.29 11.19 -17.20
N SER A 212 3.97 11.47 -17.12
CA SER A 212 3.16 11.21 -15.94
C SER A 212 3.72 11.88 -14.66
N GLY A 213 4.28 13.07 -14.81
CA GLY A 213 4.80 13.90 -13.72
C GLY A 213 6.15 13.46 -13.17
N ARG A 214 6.85 12.55 -13.85
CA ARG A 214 8.11 11.98 -13.36
C ARG A 214 9.37 12.67 -13.89
N LEU A 215 9.27 13.34 -15.03
CA LEU A 215 10.38 14.02 -15.67
C LEU A 215 10.17 15.53 -15.65
N SER A 216 11.27 16.27 -15.53
CA SER A 216 11.26 17.73 -15.60
C SER A 216 12.18 18.22 -16.71
N SER A 217 11.71 19.22 -17.48
CA SER A 217 12.54 19.92 -18.46
C SER A 217 13.66 20.77 -17.82
N TYR A 218 13.56 21.04 -16.52
CA TYR A 218 14.58 21.73 -15.75
C TYR A 218 15.68 20.80 -15.23
N ASN A 219 15.45 19.48 -15.25
CA ASN A 219 16.44 18.51 -14.86
C ASN A 219 17.28 18.11 -16.10
N PRO A 220 18.58 18.47 -16.16
CA PRO A 220 19.41 18.18 -17.32
C PRO A 220 19.57 16.68 -17.58
N ASP A 221 19.55 15.84 -16.54
CA ASP A 221 19.69 14.40 -16.69
C ASP A 221 18.45 13.79 -17.35
N ASP A 222 17.25 14.21 -16.91
CA ASP A 222 15.98 13.78 -17.52
C ASP A 222 15.95 14.16 -19.01
N VAL A 223 16.38 15.39 -19.35
CA VAL A 223 16.46 15.88 -20.72
C VAL A 223 17.43 15.06 -21.55
N LEU A 224 18.64 14.82 -21.02
CA LEU A 224 19.69 14.07 -21.71
C LEU A 224 19.25 12.63 -22.01
N MET A 225 18.66 11.93 -21.04
CA MET A 225 18.18 10.55 -21.23
C MET A 225 17.03 10.49 -22.25
N VAL A 226 16.06 11.42 -22.19
CA VAL A 226 15.00 11.50 -23.19
C VAL A 226 15.56 11.74 -24.59
N GLN A 227 16.52 12.66 -24.74
CA GLN A 227 17.16 12.96 -26.02
C GLN A 227 17.95 11.75 -26.56
N ARG A 228 18.68 11.03 -25.71
CA ARG A 228 19.37 9.78 -26.09
C ARG A 228 18.38 8.71 -26.55
N GLY A 229 17.28 8.54 -25.82
CA GLY A 229 16.24 7.59 -26.19
C GLY A 229 15.55 7.95 -27.49
N LEU A 230 15.32 9.24 -27.74
CA LEU A 230 14.80 9.73 -29.02
C LEU A 230 15.77 9.46 -30.17
N ASN A 231 17.05 9.78 -29.99
CA ASN A 231 18.09 9.49 -30.98
C ASN A 231 18.18 7.98 -31.26
N PHE A 232 18.18 7.15 -30.21
CA PHE A 232 18.15 5.69 -30.38
C PHE A 232 16.93 5.25 -31.18
N LEU A 233 15.73 5.74 -30.82
CA LEU A 233 14.50 5.35 -31.48
C LEU A 233 14.48 5.75 -32.96
N GLN A 234 15.05 6.89 -33.32
CA GLN A 234 15.06 7.41 -34.69
C GLN A 234 16.18 6.79 -35.54
N ASN A 235 17.38 6.62 -34.98
CA ASN A 235 18.59 6.37 -35.77
C ASN A 235 19.18 4.96 -35.59
N GLU A 236 18.84 4.26 -34.51
CA GLU A 236 19.48 2.96 -34.17
C GLU A 236 18.45 1.82 -34.03
N SER A 237 17.25 2.12 -33.56
CA SER A 237 16.20 1.12 -33.30
C SER A 237 15.56 0.61 -34.58
N GLY A 238 15.42 -0.71 -34.73
CA GLY A 238 14.58 -1.27 -35.80
C GLY A 238 13.06 -1.16 -35.57
N GLY A 239 12.61 -0.57 -34.45
CA GLY A 239 11.20 -0.35 -34.14
C GLY A 239 10.76 -0.93 -32.79
N ILE A 240 9.51 -0.65 -32.40
CA ILE A 240 8.87 -1.15 -31.17
C ILE A 240 7.60 -1.95 -31.52
N ILE A 241 7.50 -3.15 -30.95
CA ILE A 241 6.28 -3.96 -30.95
C ILE A 241 5.54 -3.74 -29.63
N ILE A 242 4.28 -3.40 -29.69
CA ILE A 242 3.39 -3.39 -28.53
C ILE A 242 2.65 -4.73 -28.51
N ASN A 243 2.88 -5.51 -27.47
CA ASN A 243 2.30 -6.84 -27.27
C ASN A 243 1.20 -6.75 -26.21
N ALA A 244 -0.03 -7.06 -26.62
CA ALA A 244 -1.20 -7.02 -25.74
C ALA A 244 -2.02 -8.30 -25.83
N ILE A 245 -2.45 -8.80 -24.67
CA ILE A 245 -3.58 -9.73 -24.60
C ILE A 245 -4.85 -8.94 -24.26
N ALA A 246 -5.97 -9.34 -24.84
CA ALA A 246 -7.22 -8.63 -24.66
C ALA A 246 -8.37 -9.62 -24.45
N ARG A 247 -9.25 -9.30 -23.50
CA ARG A 247 -10.53 -9.99 -23.32
C ARG A 247 -11.52 -9.07 -22.62
N ASN A 248 -12.65 -8.79 -23.25
CA ASN A 248 -13.68 -7.90 -22.72
C ASN A 248 -13.16 -6.50 -22.33
N VAL A 249 -12.43 -5.86 -23.25
CA VAL A 249 -11.78 -4.56 -23.06
C VAL A 249 -12.21 -3.51 -24.09
N ALA A 250 -13.38 -3.67 -24.73
CA ALA A 250 -13.83 -2.78 -25.79
C ALA A 250 -13.79 -1.30 -25.39
N ASP A 251 -14.23 -0.99 -24.17
CA ASP A 251 -14.24 0.36 -23.60
C ASP A 251 -12.85 0.99 -23.39
N ASN A 252 -11.78 0.16 -23.36
CA ASN A 252 -10.41 0.63 -23.14
C ASN A 252 -9.61 0.76 -24.46
N ILE A 253 -10.11 0.21 -25.58
CA ILE A 253 -9.45 0.30 -26.89
C ILE A 253 -9.20 1.74 -27.34
N PRO A 254 -10.12 2.72 -27.16
CA PRO A 254 -9.84 4.11 -27.52
C PRO A 254 -8.62 4.70 -26.80
N ALA A 255 -8.47 4.39 -25.51
CA ALA A 255 -7.33 4.83 -24.70
C ALA A 255 -6.02 4.14 -25.16
N LEU A 256 -6.08 2.84 -25.45
CA LEU A 256 -4.95 2.11 -26.03
C LEU A 256 -4.52 2.71 -27.38
N ARG A 257 -5.49 3.02 -28.26
CA ARG A 257 -5.21 3.67 -29.55
C ARG A 257 -4.53 5.01 -29.38
N GLN A 258 -5.00 5.86 -28.47
CA GLN A 258 -4.37 7.15 -28.18
C GLN A 258 -2.92 6.98 -27.67
N ASN A 259 -2.64 5.96 -26.86
CA ASN A 259 -1.28 5.65 -26.42
C ASN A 259 -0.37 5.24 -27.59
N VAL A 260 -0.84 4.31 -28.45
CA VAL A 260 -0.09 3.86 -29.64
C VAL A 260 0.16 5.02 -30.60
N GLU A 261 -0.88 5.77 -30.95
CA GLU A 261 -0.77 6.92 -31.86
C GLU A 261 0.07 8.06 -31.26
N GLY A 262 0.09 8.19 -29.93
CA GLY A 262 0.93 9.13 -29.21
C GLY A 262 2.43 8.85 -29.32
N LEU A 263 2.83 7.62 -29.70
CA LEU A 263 4.23 7.27 -29.94
C LEU A 263 4.71 7.61 -31.35
N LEU A 264 3.81 7.69 -32.34
CA LEU A 264 4.17 7.90 -33.74
C LEU A 264 5.11 9.10 -33.98
N PRO A 265 4.90 10.27 -33.35
CA PRO A 265 5.73 11.45 -33.62
C PRO A 265 7.21 11.26 -33.27
N PHE A 266 7.57 10.29 -32.41
CA PHE A 266 8.96 10.06 -32.00
C PHE A 266 9.76 9.23 -33.01
N PHE A 267 9.10 8.51 -33.92
CA PHE A 267 9.77 7.73 -34.96
C PHE A 267 10.20 8.58 -36.18
N GLY A 268 9.87 9.87 -36.20
CA GLY A 268 10.14 10.77 -37.31
C GLY A 268 9.26 10.52 -38.54
N ASP A 269 9.65 11.09 -39.68
CA ASP A 269 8.88 11.03 -40.92
C ASP A 269 8.82 9.61 -41.52
N ASP A 270 9.77 8.73 -41.14
CA ASP A 270 9.86 7.34 -41.59
C ASP A 270 9.30 6.33 -40.56
N SER A 271 8.20 6.70 -39.90
CA SER A 271 7.52 5.84 -38.92
C SER A 271 6.96 4.53 -39.50
N LYS A 272 6.89 4.41 -40.84
CA LYS A 272 6.31 3.26 -41.52
C LYS A 272 7.10 2.00 -41.21
N GLY A 273 6.43 1.01 -40.63
CA GLY A 273 7.03 -0.29 -40.30
C GLY A 273 7.89 -0.30 -39.04
N ARG A 274 7.95 0.79 -38.26
CA ARG A 274 8.75 0.85 -37.01
C ARG A 274 7.90 0.78 -35.74
N LEU A 275 6.58 0.76 -35.86
CA LEU A 275 5.64 0.57 -34.76
C LEU A 275 4.59 -0.47 -35.16
N SER A 276 4.38 -1.47 -34.31
CA SER A 276 3.31 -2.46 -34.48
C SER A 276 2.59 -2.68 -33.16
N LEU A 277 1.28 -2.85 -33.21
CA LEU A 277 0.47 -3.39 -32.12
C LEU A 277 0.05 -4.81 -32.50
N VAL A 278 0.53 -5.81 -31.75
CA VAL A 278 0.16 -7.22 -31.94
C VAL A 278 -0.74 -7.64 -30.78
N VAL A 279 -1.94 -8.09 -31.12
CA VAL A 279 -2.99 -8.41 -30.16
C VAL A 279 -3.39 -9.86 -30.25
N PHE A 280 -3.29 -10.57 -29.13
CA PHE A 280 -3.99 -11.83 -28.93
C PHE A 280 -5.28 -11.57 -28.17
N GLU A 281 -6.40 -11.80 -28.83
CA GLU A 281 -7.73 -11.67 -28.25
C GLU A 281 -8.48 -12.99 -28.41
N ASN A 282 -9.18 -13.41 -27.36
CA ASN A 282 -9.99 -14.63 -27.37
C ASN A 282 -11.26 -14.48 -26.51
N ASP A 283 -12.34 -15.11 -26.96
CA ASP A 283 -13.57 -15.34 -26.17
C ASP A 283 -14.15 -14.07 -25.50
N SER A 284 -14.06 -12.90 -26.15
CA SER A 284 -14.75 -11.68 -25.72
C SER A 284 -16.24 -11.70 -26.13
N ASN A 285 -17.08 -11.01 -25.36
CA ASN A 285 -18.52 -10.88 -25.61
C ASN A 285 -19.02 -9.42 -25.61
N ASP A 286 -18.11 -8.45 -25.57
CA ASP A 286 -18.40 -7.01 -25.48
C ASP A 286 -18.08 -6.23 -26.77
N GLY A 287 -17.71 -6.92 -27.85
CA GLY A 287 -17.29 -6.28 -29.11
C GLY A 287 -15.79 -5.94 -29.19
N THR A 288 -14.96 -6.45 -28.27
CA THR A 288 -13.50 -6.22 -28.27
C THR A 288 -12.87 -6.58 -29.62
N ARG A 289 -13.18 -7.76 -30.16
CA ARG A 289 -12.56 -8.25 -31.40
C ARG A 289 -12.94 -7.40 -32.61
N GLU A 290 -14.22 -7.07 -32.74
CA GLU A 290 -14.76 -6.20 -33.79
C GLU A 290 -14.12 -4.82 -33.75
N SER A 291 -13.89 -4.30 -32.54
CA SER A 291 -13.24 -3.01 -32.34
C SER A 291 -11.78 -3.01 -32.80
N PHE A 292 -10.99 -4.05 -32.49
CA PHE A 292 -9.63 -4.20 -33.01
C PHE A 292 -9.61 -4.41 -34.54
N ARG A 293 -10.54 -5.19 -35.09
CA ARG A 293 -10.68 -5.36 -36.54
C ARG A 293 -10.96 -4.05 -37.24
N SER A 294 -11.92 -3.29 -36.74
CA SER A 294 -12.26 -1.96 -37.26
C SER A 294 -11.07 -1.02 -37.21
N TRP A 295 -10.30 -1.04 -36.12
CA TRP A 295 -9.07 -0.25 -36.00
C TRP A 295 -8.01 -0.67 -37.03
N SER A 296 -7.73 -1.97 -37.15
CA SER A 296 -6.81 -2.51 -38.17
C SER A 296 -7.23 -2.13 -39.59
N ASP A 297 -8.50 -2.27 -39.93
CA ASP A 297 -9.04 -1.91 -41.25
C ASP A 297 -8.91 -0.40 -41.53
N GLN A 298 -9.15 0.45 -40.53
CA GLN A 298 -9.01 1.90 -40.67
C GLN A 298 -7.57 2.32 -40.94
N GLU A 299 -6.59 1.72 -40.25
CA GLU A 299 -5.19 2.10 -40.42
C GLU A 299 -4.61 1.51 -41.71
N SER A 300 -4.95 0.28 -42.07
CA SER A 300 -4.51 -0.35 -43.32
C SER A 300 -5.04 0.34 -44.59
N ARG A 301 -6.26 0.88 -44.55
CA ARG A 301 -6.90 1.58 -45.69
C ARG A 301 -6.61 3.09 -45.72
N ARG A 302 -5.73 3.59 -44.85
CA ARG A 302 -5.44 5.01 -44.74
C ARG A 302 -4.81 5.56 -46.03
N VAL A 303 -5.28 6.74 -46.46
CA VAL A 303 -4.68 7.47 -47.59
C VAL A 303 -3.23 7.84 -47.25
N GLY A 304 -2.28 7.38 -48.07
CA GLY A 304 -0.84 7.51 -47.80
C GLY A 304 -0.15 6.27 -47.22
N GLY A 305 -0.93 5.20 -47.01
CA GLY A 305 -0.48 3.94 -46.40
C GLY A 305 -0.62 3.92 -44.87
N PRO A 306 -0.49 2.75 -44.25
CA PRO A 306 -0.55 2.62 -42.79
C PRO A 306 0.62 3.36 -42.13
N ARG A 307 0.36 4.05 -41.02
CA ARG A 307 1.42 4.68 -40.19
C ARG A 307 2.06 3.67 -39.24
N TYR A 308 1.31 2.65 -38.84
CA TYR A 308 1.73 1.53 -37.99
C TYR A 308 0.85 0.32 -38.31
N ALA A 309 1.28 -0.86 -37.86
CA ALA A 309 0.49 -2.08 -37.99
C ALA A 309 -0.39 -2.32 -36.75
N VAL A 310 -1.60 -2.83 -36.98
CA VAL A 310 -2.45 -3.41 -35.93
C VAL A 310 -2.71 -4.85 -36.33
N ASP A 311 -1.91 -5.77 -35.81
CA ASP A 311 -1.97 -7.19 -36.11
C ASP A 311 -2.82 -7.91 -35.06
N LEU A 312 -4.08 -8.19 -35.41
CA LEU A 312 -4.97 -9.00 -34.60
C LEU A 312 -4.79 -10.48 -34.96
N MET A 313 -4.19 -11.24 -34.04
CA MET A 313 -3.91 -12.65 -34.24
C MET A 313 -5.17 -13.48 -34.46
N GLY A 314 -5.15 -14.34 -35.48
CA GLY A 314 -6.11 -15.44 -35.66
C GLY A 314 -5.54 -16.77 -35.18
N CYS A 315 -6.41 -17.72 -34.81
CA CYS A 315 -6.03 -19.05 -34.33
C CYS A 315 -6.04 -20.06 -35.49
N GLY A 316 -5.44 -19.66 -36.60
CA GLY A 316 -5.37 -20.40 -37.87
C GLY A 316 -6.61 -20.24 -38.77
N PRO A 317 -6.55 -20.78 -40.01
CA PRO A 317 -7.59 -20.58 -41.03
C PRO A 317 -8.98 -21.09 -40.63
N LYS A 318 -9.03 -22.12 -39.76
CA LYS A 318 -10.27 -22.71 -39.27
C LYS A 318 -10.88 -21.96 -38.08
N ASN A 319 -10.10 -21.14 -37.38
CA ASN A 319 -10.54 -20.33 -36.25
C ASN A 319 -9.94 -18.92 -36.31
N PRO A 320 -10.29 -18.12 -37.34
CA PRO A 320 -9.75 -16.77 -37.52
C PRO A 320 -10.20 -15.80 -36.41
N ASN A 321 -11.20 -16.20 -35.60
CA ASN A 321 -11.72 -15.41 -34.49
C ASN A 321 -11.10 -15.77 -33.13
N CYS A 322 -10.26 -16.81 -33.03
CA CYS A 322 -9.77 -17.30 -31.74
C CYS A 322 -10.89 -17.54 -30.71
N GLU A 323 -12.01 -18.10 -31.16
CA GLU A 323 -13.06 -18.60 -30.26
C GLU A 323 -12.60 -19.94 -29.70
N LEU A 324 -12.01 -19.92 -28.51
CA LEU A 324 -11.40 -21.10 -27.88
C LEU A 324 -12.35 -21.80 -26.91
N GLY A 325 -13.45 -21.14 -26.51
CA GLY A 325 -14.38 -21.65 -25.52
C GLY A 325 -13.77 -21.74 -24.12
N ILE A 326 -12.73 -20.94 -23.84
CA ILE A 326 -12.02 -20.96 -22.56
C ILE A 326 -12.69 -19.97 -21.61
N MET A 327 -13.24 -20.47 -20.52
CA MET A 327 -13.84 -19.63 -19.48
C MET A 327 -12.78 -18.76 -18.79
N ASP A 328 -13.13 -17.52 -18.46
CA ASP A 328 -12.27 -16.65 -17.66
C ASP A 328 -12.01 -17.28 -16.27
N ARG A 329 -10.77 -17.15 -15.78
CA ARG A 329 -10.35 -17.73 -14.50
C ARG A 329 -11.20 -17.26 -13.32
N TYR A 330 -11.78 -16.07 -13.39
CA TYR A 330 -12.62 -15.53 -12.32
C TYR A 330 -14.09 -15.94 -12.44
N ASP A 331 -14.52 -16.37 -13.62
CA ASP A 331 -15.89 -16.80 -13.87
C ASP A 331 -16.08 -18.31 -13.64
N ASN A 332 -14.97 -19.05 -13.56
CA ASN A 332 -14.98 -20.48 -13.28
C ASN A 332 -15.58 -20.81 -11.90
N MET A 333 -16.83 -21.26 -11.88
CA MET A 333 -17.55 -21.68 -10.67
C MET A 333 -16.89 -22.88 -9.96
N ASN A 334 -16.09 -23.68 -10.67
CA ASN A 334 -15.37 -24.83 -10.10
C ASN A 334 -14.26 -24.41 -9.14
N LEU A 335 -14.03 -23.11 -8.94
CA LEU A 335 -13.14 -22.62 -7.90
C LEU A 335 -13.54 -23.13 -6.50
N PHE A 336 -14.84 -23.23 -6.21
CA PHE A 336 -15.32 -23.78 -4.93
C PHE A 336 -14.97 -25.26 -4.74
N THR A 337 -14.83 -26.02 -5.84
CA THR A 337 -14.64 -27.47 -5.82
C THR A 337 -13.21 -27.90 -6.10
N ASN A 338 -12.38 -27.05 -6.72
CA ASN A 338 -10.99 -27.35 -7.06
C ASN A 338 -10.01 -26.30 -6.48
N PRO A 339 -9.49 -26.53 -5.26
CA PRO A 339 -8.56 -25.61 -4.61
C PRO A 339 -7.19 -25.52 -5.30
N THR A 340 -6.86 -26.47 -6.18
CA THR A 340 -5.60 -26.51 -6.94
C THR A 340 -5.75 -25.98 -8.36
N ALA A 341 -6.89 -25.38 -8.72
CA ALA A 341 -7.01 -24.66 -9.98
C ALA A 341 -5.97 -23.54 -10.02
N SER A 342 -5.31 -23.35 -11.17
CA SER A 342 -4.32 -22.29 -11.34
C SER A 342 -4.93 -20.93 -11.04
N GLY A 343 -4.31 -20.17 -10.13
CA GLY A 343 -4.69 -18.79 -9.81
C GLY A 343 -4.49 -17.83 -10.98
N VAL A 344 -3.55 -18.15 -11.87
CA VAL A 344 -3.23 -17.40 -13.09
C VAL A 344 -4.06 -17.88 -14.28
N GLY A 345 -4.48 -19.14 -14.29
CA GLY A 345 -5.20 -19.73 -15.41
C GLY A 345 -4.30 -19.92 -16.63
N LYS A 346 -4.80 -19.57 -17.82
CA LYS A 346 -4.09 -19.78 -19.10
C LYS A 346 -3.30 -18.56 -19.61
N LEU A 347 -3.12 -17.53 -18.79
CA LEU A 347 -2.42 -16.31 -19.25
C LEU A 347 -1.01 -16.59 -19.76
N GLY A 348 -0.25 -17.45 -19.07
CA GLY A 348 1.08 -17.85 -19.52
C GLY A 348 1.07 -18.50 -20.90
N GLU A 349 0.12 -19.39 -21.16
CA GLU A 349 -0.06 -20.02 -22.49
C GLU A 349 -0.37 -18.97 -23.57
N PHE A 350 -1.27 -18.03 -23.29
CA PHE A 350 -1.66 -17.00 -24.25
C PHE A 350 -0.52 -16.00 -24.54
N ARG A 351 0.22 -15.58 -23.51
CA ARG A 351 1.40 -14.72 -23.67
C ARG A 351 2.51 -15.44 -24.45
N GLN A 352 2.69 -16.74 -24.20
CA GLN A 352 3.64 -17.57 -24.95
C GLN A 352 3.27 -17.67 -26.43
N ILE A 353 2.00 -18.00 -26.74
CA ILE A 353 1.50 -18.08 -28.13
C ILE A 353 1.73 -16.76 -28.88
N LEU A 354 1.43 -15.64 -28.23
CA LEU A 354 1.61 -14.31 -28.82
C LEU A 354 3.10 -13.99 -29.04
N MET A 355 3.98 -14.34 -28.10
CA MET A 355 5.42 -14.16 -28.27
C MET A 355 5.98 -15.04 -29.39
N GLU A 356 5.61 -16.32 -29.46
CA GLU A 356 6.02 -17.24 -30.52
C GLU A 356 5.58 -16.74 -31.89
N TYR A 357 4.34 -16.27 -32.01
CA TYR A 357 3.84 -15.62 -33.23
C TYR A 357 4.68 -14.42 -33.66
N ILE A 358 5.13 -13.58 -32.71
CA ILE A 358 6.00 -12.45 -33.01
C ILE A 358 7.38 -12.93 -33.47
N LEU A 359 7.95 -13.96 -32.84
CA LEU A 359 9.28 -14.48 -33.15
C LEU A 359 9.33 -15.23 -34.50
N ASP A 360 8.25 -15.91 -34.86
CA ASP A 360 8.16 -16.73 -36.07
C ASP A 360 7.90 -15.92 -37.35
N LYS A 361 7.40 -14.68 -37.21
CA LYS A 361 7.04 -13.82 -38.32
C LYS A 361 8.21 -12.94 -38.78
N GLU A 362 8.58 -13.10 -40.04
CA GLU A 362 9.69 -12.35 -40.67
C GLU A 362 9.49 -10.83 -40.61
N GLU A 363 8.25 -10.35 -40.69
CA GLU A 363 7.92 -8.91 -40.59
C GLU A 363 8.30 -8.27 -39.23
N TYR A 364 8.53 -9.09 -38.19
CA TYR A 364 8.94 -8.63 -36.87
C TYR A 364 10.42 -8.88 -36.56
N SER A 365 11.18 -9.40 -37.52
CA SER A 365 12.59 -9.79 -37.34
C SER A 365 13.52 -8.61 -37.09
N ASP A 366 13.22 -7.43 -37.64
CA ASP A 366 14.06 -6.24 -37.50
C ASP A 366 13.72 -5.39 -36.28
N TYR A 367 12.59 -5.63 -35.60
CA TYR A 367 12.22 -4.86 -34.42
C TYR A 367 13.22 -5.04 -33.28
N SER A 368 13.55 -3.94 -32.60
CA SER A 368 14.57 -3.93 -31.55
C SER A 368 14.00 -4.19 -30.16
N HIS A 369 12.75 -3.77 -29.91
CA HIS A 369 12.11 -3.91 -28.60
C HIS A 369 10.67 -4.39 -28.72
N MET A 370 10.23 -5.16 -27.73
CA MET A 370 8.84 -5.49 -27.47
C MET A 370 8.41 -4.89 -26.13
N VAL A 371 7.32 -4.14 -26.12
CA VAL A 371 6.67 -3.63 -24.92
C VAL A 371 5.43 -4.47 -24.67
N VAL A 372 5.46 -5.27 -23.60
CA VAL A 372 4.28 -6.01 -23.14
C VAL A 372 3.45 -5.09 -22.27
N LEU A 373 2.16 -4.98 -22.55
CA LEU A 373 1.22 -4.20 -21.75
C LEU A 373 -0.11 -4.92 -21.53
N ASP A 374 -0.83 -4.50 -20.49
CA ASP A 374 -2.22 -4.86 -20.28
C ASP A 374 -3.16 -3.88 -21.00
N ALA A 375 -4.08 -4.41 -21.79
CA ALA A 375 -4.93 -3.60 -22.68
C ALA A 375 -5.98 -2.76 -21.92
N ASP A 376 -6.25 -3.09 -20.65
CA ASP A 376 -7.31 -2.49 -19.83
C ASP A 376 -6.86 -1.34 -18.92
N LEU A 377 -5.59 -0.92 -18.99
CA LEU A 377 -5.02 0.11 -18.11
C LEU A 377 -5.73 1.47 -18.21
N GLY A 378 -6.16 1.88 -19.41
CA GLY A 378 -6.94 3.10 -19.62
C GLY A 378 -6.26 4.41 -19.15
N THR A 379 -4.94 4.42 -19.05
CA THR A 379 -4.09 5.54 -18.60
C THR A 379 -2.92 5.75 -19.56
N SER A 380 -2.26 6.92 -19.48
CA SER A 380 -1.12 7.27 -20.34
C SER A 380 0.05 6.32 -20.12
N ILE A 381 0.66 5.81 -21.20
CA ILE A 381 1.88 4.98 -21.12
C ILE A 381 3.17 5.78 -20.89
N SER A 382 3.06 7.10 -20.68
CA SER A 382 4.20 8.00 -20.43
C SER A 382 5.24 7.94 -21.55
N PRO A 383 4.95 8.51 -22.74
CA PRO A 383 5.86 8.44 -23.89
C PRO A 383 7.26 9.00 -23.60
N LEU A 384 7.39 10.07 -22.80
CA LEU A 384 8.72 10.55 -22.39
C LEU A 384 9.39 9.62 -21.38
N GLY A 385 8.63 8.96 -20.50
CA GLY A 385 9.18 7.92 -19.61
C GLY A 385 9.71 6.71 -20.39
N LEU A 386 9.04 6.33 -21.47
CA LEU A 386 9.50 5.30 -22.40
C LEU A 386 10.82 5.71 -23.09
N LEU A 387 10.88 6.93 -23.65
CA LEU A 387 12.13 7.45 -24.24
C LEU A 387 13.26 7.54 -23.22
N HIS A 388 12.97 8.07 -22.03
CA HIS A 388 13.93 8.11 -20.93
C HIS A 388 14.48 6.71 -20.62
N THR A 389 13.63 5.68 -20.64
CA THR A 389 14.04 4.28 -20.44
C THR A 389 14.97 3.80 -21.55
N LEU A 390 14.64 4.05 -22.83
CA LEU A 390 15.49 3.70 -23.97
C LEU A 390 16.85 4.42 -23.94
N GLY A 391 16.91 5.62 -23.35
CA GLY A 391 18.10 6.43 -23.27
C GLY A 391 18.96 6.22 -22.02
N LEU A 392 18.59 5.27 -21.14
CA LEU A 392 19.37 4.96 -19.93
C LEU A 392 20.83 4.64 -20.27
N GLU A 393 21.74 5.09 -19.42
CA GLU A 393 23.18 4.87 -19.59
C GLU A 393 23.55 3.39 -19.58
N ASN A 394 24.72 3.07 -20.12
CA ASN A 394 25.27 1.71 -20.19
C ASN A 394 24.38 0.71 -20.96
N GLY A 395 23.42 1.19 -21.76
CA GLY A 395 22.58 0.32 -22.57
C GLY A 395 21.62 -0.55 -21.76
N ILE A 396 21.22 -0.15 -20.55
CA ILE A 396 20.34 -0.97 -19.67
C ILE A 396 19.12 -1.48 -20.44
N ALA A 397 18.39 -0.63 -21.14
CA ALA A 397 17.19 -1.04 -21.89
C ALA A 397 17.48 -1.85 -23.16
N ARG A 398 18.74 -1.89 -23.63
CA ARG A 398 19.17 -2.70 -24.78
C ARG A 398 19.57 -4.12 -24.36
N ASP A 399 20.09 -4.28 -23.14
CA ASP A 399 20.62 -5.55 -22.65
C ASP A 399 19.70 -6.24 -21.62
N HIS A 400 18.79 -5.49 -21.01
CA HIS A 400 17.94 -5.95 -19.91
C HIS A 400 16.47 -5.61 -20.12
N ALA A 401 15.59 -6.44 -19.56
CA ALA A 401 14.19 -6.07 -19.42
C ALA A 401 14.05 -4.91 -18.44
N VAL A 402 13.18 -3.95 -18.77
CA VAL A 402 12.89 -2.80 -17.91
C VAL A 402 11.39 -2.64 -17.73
N ALA A 403 10.92 -2.74 -16.50
CA ALA A 403 9.53 -2.45 -16.14
C ALA A 403 9.34 -0.96 -15.83
N SER A 404 8.13 -0.48 -16.08
CA SER A 404 7.69 0.79 -15.52
C SER A 404 7.58 0.71 -14.00
N ALA A 405 7.53 1.85 -13.31
CA ALA A 405 7.16 1.97 -11.91
C ALA A 405 5.67 2.34 -11.74
N SER A 406 4.80 1.74 -12.56
CA SER A 406 3.36 2.02 -12.48
C SER A 406 2.80 1.63 -11.12
N SER A 407 1.87 2.43 -10.65
CA SER A 407 1.32 2.31 -9.30
C SER A 407 -0.20 2.25 -9.33
N GLN A 408 -0.77 1.58 -8.34
CA GLN A 408 -2.21 1.54 -8.14
C GLN A 408 -2.57 1.78 -6.68
N VAL A 409 -3.83 2.11 -6.43
CA VAL A 409 -4.31 2.28 -5.06
C VAL A 409 -4.57 0.91 -4.42
N TRP A 410 -3.92 0.63 -3.29
CA TRP A 410 -4.15 -0.62 -2.57
C TRP A 410 -5.47 -0.61 -1.80
N PRO A 411 -6.35 -1.61 -1.99
CA PRO A 411 -7.58 -1.73 -1.23
C PRO A 411 -7.33 -1.75 0.30
N GLY A 412 -8.12 -1.00 1.06
CA GLY A 412 -8.05 -0.97 2.53
C GLY A 412 -7.14 0.10 3.12
N THR A 413 -6.34 0.75 2.27
CA THR A 413 -5.31 1.71 2.73
C THR A 413 -5.83 3.13 2.81
N MET A 414 -7.06 3.38 2.37
CA MET A 414 -7.62 4.72 2.25
C MET A 414 -6.75 5.66 1.37
N GLY A 415 -5.96 5.09 0.45
CA GLY A 415 -5.04 5.84 -0.42
C GLY A 415 -3.70 6.16 0.22
N THR A 416 -3.36 5.55 1.35
CA THR A 416 -2.11 5.83 2.08
C THR A 416 -0.94 4.93 1.70
N ILE A 417 -1.21 3.79 1.05
CA ILE A 417 -0.19 2.94 0.45
C ILE A 417 -0.54 2.77 -1.03
N ILE A 418 0.45 3.03 -1.89
CA ILE A 418 0.32 2.97 -3.33
C ILE A 418 1.44 2.07 -3.84
N PRO A 419 1.21 0.75 -3.91
CA PRO A 419 2.24 -0.18 -4.32
C PRO A 419 2.28 -0.26 -5.86
N PRO A 420 3.26 -1.00 -6.41
CA PRO A 420 3.30 -1.29 -7.84
C PRO A 420 2.02 -1.99 -8.34
N TYR A 421 1.75 -1.88 -9.64
CA TYR A 421 0.53 -2.43 -10.26
C TYR A 421 0.33 -3.93 -9.96
N ASP A 422 1.29 -4.80 -10.24
CA ASP A 422 1.13 -6.24 -9.98
C ASP A 422 2.12 -6.72 -8.91
N LEU A 423 1.62 -6.84 -7.68
CA LEU A 423 2.40 -7.38 -6.57
C LEU A 423 2.78 -8.85 -6.78
N SER A 424 1.95 -9.59 -7.50
CA SER A 424 2.17 -11.00 -7.78
C SER A 424 3.32 -11.20 -8.75
N ALA A 425 3.60 -10.21 -9.61
CA ALA A 425 4.73 -10.20 -10.54
C ALA A 425 6.01 -9.57 -9.94
N PHE A 426 5.90 -8.77 -8.88
CA PHE A 426 7.05 -8.08 -8.31
C PHE A 426 7.88 -9.00 -7.39
N ARG A 427 9.16 -9.18 -7.70
CA ARG A 427 10.14 -9.89 -6.87
C ARG A 427 11.36 -9.00 -6.65
N PRO A 428 11.54 -8.47 -5.42
CA PRO A 428 12.71 -7.67 -5.06
C PRO A 428 14.01 -8.44 -5.29
N LYS A 429 15.11 -7.72 -5.52
CA LYS A 429 16.44 -8.34 -5.58
C LYS A 429 16.73 -9.11 -4.30
N GLU A 430 17.22 -10.33 -4.48
CA GLU A 430 17.61 -11.19 -3.37
C GLU A 430 18.93 -10.73 -2.76
N THR A 431 18.95 -10.48 -1.45
CA THR A 431 20.15 -10.07 -0.72
C THR A 431 20.25 -10.84 0.59
N LYS A 432 21.43 -10.86 1.21
CA LYS A 432 21.57 -11.38 2.59
C LYS A 432 20.70 -10.62 3.58
N SER A 433 20.43 -9.35 3.30
CA SER A 433 19.71 -8.48 4.22
C SER A 433 18.20 -8.69 4.25
N ASN A 434 17.62 -9.26 3.18
CA ASN A 434 16.20 -9.59 3.12
C ASN A 434 15.91 -11.08 3.35
N GLU A 435 16.93 -11.88 3.67
CA GLU A 435 16.82 -13.33 3.81
C GLU A 435 15.81 -13.74 4.89
N ILE A 436 15.81 -13.08 6.06
CA ILE A 436 14.84 -13.37 7.14
C ILE A 436 13.41 -13.06 6.67
N VAL A 437 13.18 -11.91 6.02
CA VAL A 437 11.84 -11.53 5.55
C VAL A 437 11.34 -12.44 4.45
N ARG A 438 12.24 -12.86 3.54
CA ARG A 438 11.92 -13.85 2.51
C ARG A 438 11.51 -15.19 3.11
N ARG A 439 12.24 -15.68 4.13
CA ARG A 439 11.87 -16.92 4.83
C ARG A 439 10.51 -16.79 5.53
N MET A 440 10.24 -15.66 6.19
CA MET A 440 8.93 -15.41 6.80
C MET A 440 7.81 -15.37 5.75
N HIS A 441 8.04 -14.71 4.61
CA HIS A 441 7.10 -14.70 3.49
C HIS A 441 6.83 -16.11 2.95
N GLN A 442 7.88 -16.91 2.75
CA GLN A 442 7.75 -18.29 2.32
C GLN A 442 6.93 -19.12 3.31
N SER A 443 7.21 -19.04 4.62
CA SER A 443 6.42 -19.72 5.65
C SER A 443 4.95 -19.29 5.64
N PHE A 444 4.67 -18.04 5.32
CA PHE A 444 3.30 -17.53 5.18
C PHE A 444 2.58 -18.09 3.94
N CYS A 445 3.27 -18.22 2.80
CA CYS A 445 2.74 -18.88 1.62
C CYS A 445 2.55 -20.39 1.84
N GLU A 446 3.36 -21.01 2.69
CA GLU A 446 3.30 -22.42 3.07
C GLU A 446 2.21 -22.76 4.10
N LEU A 447 1.36 -21.79 4.50
CA LEU A 447 0.12 -22.07 5.24
C LEU A 447 -0.80 -23.05 4.49
N MET A 448 -0.63 -23.18 3.17
CA MET A 448 -1.24 -24.19 2.33
C MET A 448 -0.18 -24.94 1.50
N PRO A 449 -0.43 -26.21 1.14
CA PRO A 449 0.51 -27.01 0.35
C PRO A 449 0.75 -26.44 -1.05
N ALA A 450 1.81 -26.91 -1.70
CA ALA A 450 2.09 -26.63 -3.10
C ALA A 450 0.87 -26.97 -3.98
N GLY A 451 0.58 -26.09 -4.94
CA GLY A 451 -0.53 -26.22 -5.88
C GLY A 451 -1.81 -25.56 -5.42
N ASP A 452 -1.95 -25.26 -4.11
CA ASP A 452 -3.14 -24.59 -3.60
C ASP A 452 -3.17 -23.11 -4.02
N ARG A 453 -4.33 -22.62 -4.46
CA ARG A 453 -4.55 -21.23 -4.91
C ARG A 453 -4.17 -20.16 -3.88
N TRP A 454 -4.11 -20.49 -2.59
CA TRP A 454 -3.55 -19.62 -1.57
C TRP A 454 -2.16 -19.11 -1.95
N ARG A 455 -1.32 -19.94 -2.59
CA ARG A 455 0.03 -19.56 -3.00
C ARG A 455 0.07 -18.44 -4.04
N ASN A 456 -0.99 -18.30 -4.84
CA ASN A 456 -1.13 -17.15 -5.72
C ASN A 456 -1.54 -15.89 -4.93
N MET A 457 -2.48 -16.03 -3.99
CA MET A 457 -2.98 -14.91 -3.19
C MET A 457 -2.01 -14.44 -2.11
N CYS A 458 -1.14 -15.31 -1.60
CA CYS A 458 -0.23 -15.00 -0.49
C CYS A 458 0.74 -13.87 -0.85
N GLU A 459 1.10 -13.73 -2.14
CA GLU A 459 1.95 -12.65 -2.64
C GLU A 459 1.32 -11.26 -2.40
N ALA A 460 0.01 -11.17 -2.60
CA ALA A 460 -0.77 -9.96 -2.36
C ALA A 460 -1.10 -9.75 -0.87
N CYS A 461 -1.29 -10.83 -0.10
CA CYS A 461 -1.72 -10.76 1.30
C CYS A 461 -0.57 -10.80 2.33
N SER A 462 0.67 -11.01 1.89
CA SER A 462 1.82 -11.16 2.77
C SER A 462 2.34 -9.79 3.22
N PRO A 463 2.33 -9.48 4.53
CA PRO A 463 2.91 -8.24 5.03
C PRO A 463 4.42 -8.18 4.77
N MET A 464 5.09 -9.33 4.76
CA MET A 464 6.51 -9.46 4.44
C MET A 464 6.79 -9.13 2.98
N GLN A 465 5.94 -9.58 2.06
CA GLN A 465 6.10 -9.28 0.63
C GLN A 465 5.83 -7.81 0.36
N LEU A 466 4.76 -7.26 0.95
CA LEU A 466 4.46 -5.84 0.87
C LEU A 466 5.62 -4.99 1.41
N PHE A 467 6.25 -5.40 2.51
CA PHE A 467 7.43 -4.74 3.05
C PHE A 467 8.59 -4.75 2.05
N MET A 468 8.96 -5.91 1.52
CA MET A 468 10.09 -5.98 0.58
C MET A 468 9.81 -5.18 -0.70
N ILE A 469 8.57 -5.16 -1.20
CA ILE A 469 8.15 -4.35 -2.34
C ILE A 469 8.28 -2.86 -2.02
N GLN A 470 7.70 -2.40 -0.91
CA GLN A 470 7.76 -0.99 -0.51
C GLN A 470 9.18 -0.54 -0.27
N SER A 471 10.01 -1.38 0.37
CA SER A 471 11.41 -1.07 0.59
C SER A 471 12.19 -1.00 -0.72
N ALA A 472 11.98 -1.92 -1.66
CA ALA A 472 12.66 -1.88 -2.95
C ALA A 472 12.26 -0.66 -3.79
N ASN A 473 10.97 -0.29 -3.74
CA ASN A 473 10.41 0.83 -4.49
C ASN A 473 10.52 2.19 -3.76
N ASP A 474 11.23 2.25 -2.62
CA ASP A 474 11.35 3.50 -1.87
C ASP A 474 12.41 4.41 -2.49
N VAL A 475 12.00 5.64 -2.80
CA VAL A 475 12.85 6.64 -3.46
C VAL A 475 14.12 6.95 -2.67
N THR A 476 14.13 6.79 -1.34
CA THR A 476 15.34 7.02 -0.53
C THR A 476 16.43 5.99 -0.81
N ASN A 477 16.07 4.78 -1.27
CA ASN A 477 17.02 3.70 -1.52
C ASN A 477 17.66 3.78 -2.91
N HIS A 478 16.91 4.21 -3.92
CA HIS A 478 17.41 4.25 -5.30
C HIS A 478 17.57 5.67 -5.86
N ARG A 479 17.22 6.73 -5.11
CA ARG A 479 17.41 8.14 -5.49
C ARG A 479 16.86 8.49 -6.88
N GLU A 480 15.67 7.94 -7.18
CA GLU A 480 15.01 8.06 -8.50
C GLU A 480 15.79 7.47 -9.69
N GLN A 481 16.82 6.66 -9.44
CA GLN A 481 17.52 5.90 -10.47
C GLN A 481 16.85 4.54 -10.73
N PRO A 482 17.06 3.93 -11.90
CA PRO A 482 16.65 2.56 -12.15
C PRO A 482 17.28 1.60 -11.13
N TYR A 483 16.49 0.64 -10.66
CA TYR A 483 16.93 -0.31 -9.64
C TYR A 483 16.66 -1.75 -10.07
N GLU A 484 17.55 -2.65 -9.66
CA GLU A 484 17.50 -4.06 -10.05
C GLU A 484 16.43 -4.83 -9.24
N VAL A 485 15.71 -5.71 -9.93
CA VAL A 485 14.73 -6.63 -9.38
C VAL A 485 14.89 -8.01 -10.01
N VAL A 486 14.35 -9.04 -9.36
CA VAL A 486 14.25 -10.38 -9.97
C VAL A 486 13.15 -10.41 -11.02
N SER A 487 12.03 -9.73 -10.75
CA SER A 487 10.89 -9.65 -11.66
C SER A 487 10.04 -8.43 -11.31
N ALA A 488 9.47 -7.78 -12.31
CA ALA A 488 8.40 -6.80 -12.11
C ALA A 488 7.57 -6.72 -13.39
N PHE A 489 6.24 -6.78 -13.27
CA PHE A 489 5.34 -6.45 -14.38
C PHE A 489 4.35 -5.41 -13.86
N ASN A 490 4.75 -4.14 -13.87
CA ASN A 490 3.92 -3.07 -13.34
C ASN A 490 2.96 -2.57 -14.43
N GLY A 491 2.26 -3.49 -15.08
CA GLY A 491 1.36 -3.25 -16.21
C GLY A 491 2.08 -3.02 -17.54
N LEU A 492 3.34 -2.53 -17.52
CA LEU A 492 4.18 -2.42 -18.70
C LEU A 492 5.61 -2.91 -18.42
N THR A 493 6.17 -3.60 -19.41
CA THR A 493 7.57 -3.99 -19.41
C THR A 493 8.12 -3.97 -20.83
N MET A 494 9.29 -3.39 -20.99
CA MET A 494 10.05 -3.35 -22.22
C MET A 494 11.09 -4.47 -22.22
N TYR A 495 11.17 -5.20 -23.32
CA TYR A 495 12.12 -6.29 -23.53
C TYR A 495 12.91 -6.02 -24.81
N PRO A 496 14.25 -6.10 -24.76
CA PRO A 496 15.05 -6.16 -25.97
C PRO A 496 14.70 -7.43 -26.75
N MET A 497 14.42 -7.31 -28.04
CA MET A 497 14.11 -8.45 -28.89
C MET A 497 15.30 -9.39 -29.04
N ASP A 498 16.52 -8.83 -29.10
CA ASP A 498 17.74 -9.63 -29.18
C ASP A 498 17.93 -10.53 -27.96
N LEU A 499 17.58 -10.03 -26.76
CA LEU A 499 17.60 -10.84 -25.54
C LEU A 499 16.61 -12.01 -25.65
N ILE A 500 15.38 -11.78 -26.12
CA ILE A 500 14.39 -12.86 -26.27
C ILE A 500 14.86 -13.88 -27.33
N ARG A 501 15.34 -13.39 -28.48
CA ARG A 501 15.84 -14.23 -29.59
C ARG A 501 17.08 -15.03 -29.20
N GLU A 502 17.99 -14.48 -28.39
CA GLU A 502 19.17 -15.19 -27.86
C GLU A 502 18.74 -16.39 -27.02
N ARG A 503 17.70 -16.21 -26.20
CA ARG A 503 17.17 -17.26 -25.31
C ARG A 503 16.39 -18.35 -26.06
N ARG A 504 15.80 -18.03 -27.21
CA ARG A 504 15.00 -18.96 -28.04
C ARG A 504 13.94 -19.66 -27.20
N ASP A 505 13.81 -20.98 -27.34
CA ASP A 505 12.89 -21.85 -26.61
C ASP A 505 13.02 -21.79 -25.08
N LYS A 506 14.07 -21.16 -24.54
CA LYS A 506 14.22 -20.95 -23.09
C LYS A 506 13.45 -19.74 -22.59
N ALA A 507 13.15 -18.75 -23.42
CA ALA A 507 12.30 -17.63 -23.04
C ALA A 507 10.86 -18.15 -22.95
N ARG A 508 10.35 -18.35 -21.73
CA ARG A 508 9.04 -18.99 -21.52
C ARG A 508 8.23 -18.31 -20.42
N TYR A 509 6.98 -18.00 -20.74
CA TYR A 509 5.98 -17.70 -19.71
C TYR A 509 5.57 -18.99 -19.01
N ASP A 510 5.66 -19.03 -17.68
CA ASP A 510 5.29 -20.21 -16.90
C ASP A 510 4.76 -19.82 -15.51
N ALA A 511 3.81 -20.62 -15.01
CA ALA A 511 3.15 -20.39 -13.73
C ALA A 511 3.84 -21.11 -12.54
N GLY A 512 5.10 -21.53 -12.71
CA GLY A 512 5.84 -22.35 -11.76
C GLY A 512 5.39 -23.80 -11.72
N ASP A 513 6.16 -24.65 -11.03
CA ASP A 513 5.89 -26.09 -10.89
C ASP A 513 4.54 -26.38 -10.21
N ASP A 514 4.05 -25.44 -9.41
CA ASP A 514 2.78 -25.55 -8.70
C ASP A 514 1.61 -24.83 -9.40
N GLY A 515 1.87 -24.14 -10.51
CA GLY A 515 0.85 -23.46 -11.31
C GLY A 515 0.24 -22.22 -10.66
N GLN A 516 0.81 -21.69 -9.57
CA GLN A 516 0.27 -20.57 -8.81
C GLN A 516 1.08 -19.27 -8.91
N ARG A 517 2.30 -19.34 -9.45
CA ARG A 517 3.16 -18.17 -9.67
C ARG A 517 2.65 -17.34 -10.85
N CYS A 518 2.78 -16.01 -10.77
CA CYS A 518 2.55 -15.13 -11.92
C CYS A 518 3.47 -15.49 -13.09
N GLU A 519 2.91 -15.58 -14.29
CA GLU A 519 3.57 -15.96 -15.53
C GLU A 519 4.74 -15.04 -15.89
N HIS A 520 4.66 -13.76 -15.52
CA HIS A 520 5.73 -12.79 -15.73
C HIS A 520 6.98 -13.13 -14.93
N VAL A 521 6.83 -13.67 -13.71
CA VAL A 521 7.98 -14.12 -12.91
C VAL A 521 8.70 -15.27 -13.61
N GLY A 522 7.94 -16.23 -14.14
CA GLY A 522 8.51 -17.31 -14.96
C GLY A 522 9.28 -16.78 -16.16
N PHE A 523 8.66 -15.86 -16.91
CA PHE A 523 9.30 -15.23 -18.07
C PHE A 523 10.60 -14.51 -17.72
N HIS A 524 10.61 -13.64 -16.70
CA HIS A 524 11.81 -12.91 -16.30
C HIS A 524 12.95 -13.83 -15.86
N LEU A 525 12.65 -14.86 -15.06
CA LEU A 525 13.65 -15.85 -14.65
C LEU A 525 14.21 -16.60 -15.87
N SER A 526 13.36 -16.90 -16.86
CA SER A 526 13.74 -17.63 -18.07
C SER A 526 14.71 -16.86 -18.98
N LEU A 527 14.73 -15.51 -18.89
CA LEU A 527 15.67 -14.66 -19.62
C LEU A 527 17.11 -14.80 -19.11
N GLY A 528 17.31 -15.24 -17.86
CA GLY A 528 18.65 -15.47 -17.29
C GLY A 528 19.50 -14.20 -17.19
N ARG A 529 18.88 -13.02 -17.17
CA ARG A 529 19.51 -11.71 -17.00
C ARG A 529 18.78 -10.94 -15.89
N PRO A 530 19.49 -10.05 -15.16
CA PRO A 530 18.84 -9.10 -14.27
C PRO A 530 17.81 -8.24 -15.00
N MET A 531 16.79 -7.81 -14.27
CA MET A 531 15.75 -6.90 -14.73
C MET A 531 15.81 -5.61 -13.91
N TYR A 532 15.36 -4.50 -14.49
CA TYR A 532 15.28 -3.22 -13.81
C TYR A 532 13.86 -2.66 -13.76
N VAL A 533 13.59 -1.84 -12.75
CA VAL A 533 12.41 -0.95 -12.73
C VAL A 533 12.91 0.47 -12.92
N ASN A 534 12.29 1.22 -13.84
CA ASN A 534 12.58 2.62 -14.02
C ASN A 534 11.56 3.52 -13.29
N PRO A 535 11.92 4.18 -12.17
CA PRO A 535 11.00 5.07 -11.45
C PRO A 535 10.54 6.29 -12.26
N LYS A 536 11.28 6.63 -13.33
CA LYS A 536 10.94 7.74 -14.24
C LYS A 536 9.96 7.35 -15.34
N TRP A 537 9.73 6.05 -15.55
CA TRP A 537 8.70 5.55 -16.45
C TRP A 537 7.53 5.03 -15.62
N SER A 538 6.48 5.83 -15.45
CA SER A 538 5.40 5.53 -14.50
C SER A 538 4.04 5.84 -15.09
N MET A 539 3.02 5.15 -14.61
CA MET A 539 1.62 5.58 -14.69
C MET A 539 0.90 5.30 -13.39
N ASN A 540 -0.14 6.08 -13.14
CA ASN A 540 -0.96 5.98 -11.94
C ASN A 540 -2.34 5.51 -12.38
N LEU A 541 -2.74 4.32 -11.95
CA LEU A 541 -4.04 3.77 -12.32
C LEU A 541 -5.18 4.55 -11.68
N LYS A 542 -6.33 4.53 -12.36
CA LYS A 542 -7.56 5.14 -11.84
C LYS A 542 -8.02 4.36 -10.59
N PRO A 543 -8.35 5.04 -9.48
CA PRO A 543 -8.93 4.36 -8.31
C PRO A 543 -10.26 3.68 -8.61
N SER A 544 -10.96 4.13 -9.66
CA SER A 544 -12.19 3.53 -10.17
C SER A 544 -11.98 2.37 -11.15
N LYS A 545 -10.73 2.15 -11.60
CA LYS A 545 -10.31 1.04 -12.45
C LYS A 545 -8.95 0.49 -11.94
N PRO A 546 -8.89 -0.07 -10.72
CA PRO A 546 -7.67 -0.71 -10.23
C PRO A 546 -7.36 -1.97 -11.06
N GLY A 547 -6.13 -2.46 -10.95
CA GLY A 547 -5.73 -3.73 -11.53
C GLY A 547 -6.44 -4.92 -10.86
N GLY A 548 -6.65 -5.98 -11.63
CA GLY A 548 -7.31 -7.20 -11.15
C GLY A 548 -8.85 -7.13 -11.15
N PRO A 549 -9.52 -8.12 -10.53
CA PRO A 549 -10.97 -8.20 -10.56
C PRO A 549 -11.59 -7.09 -9.72
N THR A 550 -12.70 -6.52 -10.20
CA THR A 550 -13.51 -5.54 -9.48
C THR A 550 -14.98 -5.98 -9.44
N GLY A 551 -15.81 -5.27 -8.67
CA GLY A 551 -17.25 -5.52 -8.65
C GLY A 551 -17.64 -6.83 -7.99
N LEU A 552 -18.75 -7.42 -8.48
CA LEU A 552 -19.24 -8.71 -7.99
C LEU A 552 -18.22 -9.84 -8.15
N ARG A 553 -17.40 -9.79 -9.20
CA ARG A 553 -16.33 -10.79 -9.45
C ARG A 553 -15.26 -10.75 -8.36
N ALA A 554 -14.87 -9.55 -7.91
CA ALA A 554 -13.95 -9.39 -6.79
C ALA A 554 -14.55 -9.88 -5.47
N ILE A 555 -15.79 -9.48 -5.17
CA ILE A 555 -16.50 -9.91 -3.96
C ILE A 555 -16.66 -11.43 -3.92
N LYS A 556 -17.03 -12.06 -5.03
CA LYS A 556 -17.10 -13.53 -5.14
C LYS A 556 -15.76 -14.19 -4.87
N THR A 557 -14.67 -13.64 -5.41
CA THR A 557 -13.30 -14.16 -5.17
C THR A 557 -12.89 -14.01 -3.71
N LEU A 558 -13.20 -12.88 -3.07
CA LEU A 558 -12.94 -12.65 -1.65
C LEU A 558 -13.74 -13.61 -0.77
N MET A 559 -15.04 -13.80 -1.04
CA MET A 559 -15.87 -14.76 -0.31
C MET A 559 -15.35 -16.19 -0.47
N TYR A 560 -14.88 -16.56 -1.66
CA TYR A 560 -14.23 -17.86 -1.88
C TYR A 560 -12.97 -18.03 -1.04
N ALA A 561 -12.13 -17.00 -0.93
CA ALA A 561 -10.96 -17.03 -0.08
C ALA A 561 -11.34 -17.20 1.41
N ILE A 562 -12.37 -16.48 1.86
CA ILE A 562 -12.88 -16.53 3.24
C ILE A 562 -13.42 -17.92 3.59
N PHE A 563 -14.35 -18.44 2.79
CA PHE A 563 -15.04 -19.69 3.10
C PHE A 563 -14.25 -20.94 2.68
N GLY A 564 -13.43 -20.84 1.64
CA GLY A 564 -12.63 -21.97 1.15
C GLY A 564 -11.40 -22.26 2.02
N ARG A 565 -10.91 -21.28 2.79
CA ARG A 565 -9.67 -21.40 3.59
C ARG A 565 -9.83 -20.72 4.97
N PRO A 566 -10.76 -21.19 5.81
CA PRO A 566 -11.06 -20.53 7.08
C PRO A 566 -9.85 -20.44 8.02
N ASN A 567 -8.97 -21.46 8.01
CA ASN A 567 -7.76 -21.46 8.84
C ASN A 567 -6.78 -20.36 8.43
N VAL A 568 -6.54 -20.20 7.13
CA VAL A 568 -5.69 -19.13 6.59
C VAL A 568 -6.29 -17.77 6.97
N MET A 569 -7.59 -17.60 6.78
CA MET A 569 -8.28 -16.33 7.03
C MET A 569 -8.28 -15.97 8.52
N LEU A 570 -8.44 -16.97 9.40
CA LEU A 570 -8.27 -16.80 10.83
C LEU A 570 -6.84 -16.31 11.17
N CYS A 571 -5.81 -16.94 10.59
CA CYS A 571 -4.42 -16.52 10.77
C CYS A 571 -4.20 -15.08 10.28
N LEU A 572 -4.77 -14.68 9.14
CA LEU A 572 -4.66 -13.32 8.62
C LEU A 572 -5.32 -12.29 9.53
N VAL A 573 -6.57 -12.54 9.93
CA VAL A 573 -7.34 -11.60 10.75
C VAL A 573 -6.74 -11.47 12.15
N LEU A 574 -6.35 -12.59 12.77
CA LEU A 574 -5.69 -12.57 14.08
C LEU A 574 -4.31 -11.94 14.02
N GLY A 575 -3.50 -12.29 13.01
CA GLY A 575 -2.17 -11.71 12.81
C GLY A 575 -2.23 -10.21 12.64
N ASN A 576 -3.13 -9.72 11.78
CA ASN A 576 -3.32 -8.28 11.59
C ASN A 576 -3.80 -7.61 12.89
N LEU A 577 -4.79 -8.20 13.59
CA LEU A 577 -5.28 -7.67 14.86
C LEU A 577 -4.17 -7.57 15.92
N VAL A 578 -3.24 -8.53 15.98
CA VAL A 578 -2.07 -8.48 16.88
C VAL A 578 -1.18 -7.29 16.54
N PHE A 579 -0.86 -7.05 15.25
CA PHE A 579 -0.06 -5.89 14.86
C PHE A 579 -0.76 -4.56 15.18
N PHE A 580 -2.07 -4.45 14.92
CA PHE A 580 -2.87 -3.31 15.35
C PHE A 580 -2.80 -3.11 16.86
N TYR A 581 -2.97 -4.19 17.64
CA TYR A 581 -2.90 -4.14 19.10
C TYR A 581 -1.56 -3.63 19.61
N VAL A 582 -0.45 -4.07 19.01
CA VAL A 582 0.90 -3.62 19.39
C VAL A 582 1.07 -2.13 19.11
N VAL A 583 0.76 -1.67 17.89
CA VAL A 583 0.93 -0.25 17.49
C VAL A 583 0.01 0.66 18.30
N VAL A 584 -1.28 0.34 18.35
CA VAL A 584 -2.28 1.10 19.10
C VAL A 584 -1.93 1.10 20.58
N GLY A 585 -1.48 -0.03 21.14
CA GLY A 585 -1.11 -0.14 22.55
C GLY A 585 0.07 0.75 22.91
N ALA A 586 1.12 0.73 22.10
CA ALA A 586 2.28 1.59 22.30
C ALA A 586 1.91 3.07 22.16
N CYS A 587 1.18 3.46 21.12
CA CYS A 587 0.72 4.83 20.91
C CYS A 587 -0.22 5.31 22.02
N TRP A 588 -1.13 4.46 22.49
CA TRP A 588 -2.04 4.75 23.59
C TRP A 588 -1.27 5.01 24.90
N MET A 589 -0.28 4.17 25.20
CA MET A 589 0.56 4.33 26.39
C MET A 589 1.39 5.61 26.33
N ILE A 590 1.92 5.97 25.16
CA ILE A 590 2.61 7.25 24.94
C ILE A 590 1.64 8.42 25.13
N GLY A 591 0.51 8.43 24.43
CA GLY A 591 -0.46 9.52 24.47
C GLY A 591 -1.02 9.78 25.87
N THR A 592 -1.40 8.73 26.59
CA THR A 592 -1.88 8.86 27.98
C THR A 592 -0.77 9.31 28.94
N SER A 593 0.48 8.92 28.69
CA SER A 593 1.64 9.34 29.49
C SER A 593 1.96 10.82 29.26
N VAL A 594 2.02 11.27 28.00
CA VAL A 594 2.19 12.70 27.64
C VAL A 594 1.07 13.55 28.24
N LYS A 595 -0.19 13.12 28.12
CA LYS A 595 -1.32 13.78 28.79
C LYS A 595 -1.13 13.87 30.30
N ARG A 596 -0.54 12.85 30.94
CA ARG A 596 -0.25 12.88 32.40
C ARG A 596 0.77 13.95 32.73
N LEU A 597 1.87 13.98 31.98
CA LEU A 597 2.95 14.94 32.17
C LEU A 597 2.42 16.36 31.99
N PHE A 598 1.61 16.60 30.96
CA PHE A 598 0.98 17.90 30.74
C PHE A 598 0.10 18.34 31.92
N MET A 599 -0.73 17.44 32.46
CA MET A 599 -1.54 17.72 33.64
C MET A 599 -0.73 17.94 34.92
N LEU A 600 0.49 17.41 35.02
CA LEU A 600 1.40 17.67 36.13
C LEU A 600 2.10 19.03 35.99
N MET A 601 2.32 19.50 34.76
CA MET A 601 2.98 20.78 34.48
C MET A 601 2.03 21.98 34.55
N ILE A 602 0.72 21.80 34.33
CA ILE A 602 -0.25 22.88 34.50
C ILE A 602 -0.33 23.21 36.01
N PRO A 603 0.02 24.45 36.42
CA PRO A 603 -0.13 24.88 37.81
C PRO A 603 -1.58 24.66 38.22
N ARG A 604 -1.82 23.86 39.26
CA ARG A 604 -3.16 23.78 39.82
C ARG A 604 -3.52 25.21 40.24
N PRO A 605 -4.65 25.77 39.76
CA PRO A 605 -5.10 27.07 40.24
C PRO A 605 -5.08 26.96 41.75
N HIS A 606 -4.34 27.86 42.41
CA HIS A 606 -4.20 27.89 43.85
C HIS A 606 -5.61 27.77 44.40
N GLU A 607 -5.94 26.56 44.88
CA GLU A 607 -7.18 26.30 45.56
C GLU A 607 -7.05 27.23 46.75
N LYS A 608 -7.73 28.38 46.69
CA LYS A 608 -7.82 29.30 47.80
C LYS A 608 -8.40 28.44 48.90
N ARG A 609 -7.53 27.87 49.73
CA ARG A 609 -7.90 27.40 51.05
C ARG A 609 -8.46 28.65 51.69
N TYR A 610 -9.77 28.82 51.57
CA TYR A 610 -10.54 29.48 52.59
C TYR A 610 -10.23 28.65 53.84
N THR A 611 -9.18 29.05 54.55
CA THR A 611 -9.08 28.81 55.97
C THR A 611 -10.28 29.55 56.56
N GLU A 612 -11.45 28.91 56.53
CA GLU A 612 -12.48 29.17 57.52
C GLU A 612 -11.84 28.82 58.86
N SER A 613 -11.27 29.84 59.49
CA SER A 613 -11.01 29.85 60.92
C SER A 613 -12.36 29.76 61.63
N HIS A 614 -12.93 28.57 61.70
CA HIS A 614 -13.90 28.26 62.75
C HIS A 614 -13.14 28.24 64.08
N ASN A 615 -13.20 29.38 64.77
CA ASN A 615 -12.97 29.44 66.21
C ASN A 615 -14.03 28.56 66.89
N VAL A 616 -13.74 27.26 67.02
CA VAL A 616 -14.47 26.40 67.94
C VAL A 616 -13.99 26.77 69.34
N VAL A 617 -14.74 27.65 70.01
CA VAL A 617 -14.64 27.83 71.45
C VAL A 617 -15.15 26.55 72.09
N VAL A 618 -14.23 25.68 72.50
CA VAL A 618 -14.53 24.58 73.42
C VAL A 618 -14.74 25.20 74.79
N VAL A 619 -15.99 25.44 75.17
CA VAL A 619 -16.35 25.68 76.57
C VAL A 619 -16.18 24.34 77.29
N VAL A 620 -15.09 24.23 78.04
CA VAL A 620 -14.88 23.15 78.99
C VAL A 620 -15.75 23.45 80.20
N ASP A 621 -16.95 22.87 80.24
CA ASP A 621 -17.76 22.84 81.45
C ASP A 621 -17.25 21.68 82.32
N ARG A 622 -16.79 22.05 83.52
CA ARG A 622 -16.08 21.19 84.47
C ARG A 622 -16.91 21.19 85.74
N ASP A 623 -17.94 20.34 85.81
CA ASP A 623 -18.48 19.78 87.05
C ASP A 623 -19.69 18.86 86.79
N ARG A 624 -19.47 17.54 86.80
CA ARG A 624 -20.30 16.57 87.54
C ARG A 624 -19.77 15.14 87.41
N ARG A 625 -19.13 14.68 88.49
CA ARG A 625 -19.31 13.33 89.04
C ARG A 625 -20.82 13.12 89.29
N GLU A 626 -21.46 11.97 89.12
CA GLU A 626 -21.13 10.67 89.70
C GLU A 626 -22.14 9.58 89.23
N LEU A 627 -21.65 8.33 89.21
CA LEU A 627 -22.30 7.04 89.51
C LEU A 627 -23.67 6.61 88.91
N LEU A 628 -23.66 5.44 88.23
CA LEU A 628 -24.46 4.21 88.45
C LEU A 628 -24.45 3.38 87.15
N ASP A 629 -23.61 2.34 87.01
CA ASP A 629 -23.82 0.94 87.42
C ASP A 629 -25.11 0.28 86.91
N ALA A 630 -24.98 -0.72 86.01
CA ALA A 630 -25.58 -2.07 86.13
C ALA A 630 -25.77 -2.80 84.77
N SER A 631 -24.95 -3.86 84.60
CA SER A 631 -25.30 -5.25 84.26
C SER A 631 -26.07 -5.68 82.98
N GLY A 632 -25.50 -6.70 82.31
CA GLY A 632 -26.16 -7.73 81.48
C GLY A 632 -25.50 -7.89 80.11
N ILE A 633 -24.58 -8.85 79.83
CA ILE A 633 -24.77 -10.31 79.64
C ILE A 633 -26.04 -10.56 78.78
N ASP A 634 -26.03 -11.10 77.57
CA ASP A 634 -25.49 -12.41 77.16
C ASP A 634 -25.33 -12.57 75.63
N THR A 635 -24.66 -13.66 75.31
CA THR A 635 -24.15 -14.27 74.09
C THR A 635 -25.17 -14.77 73.04
N ARG A 636 -24.65 -14.98 71.82
CA ARG A 636 -24.82 -16.10 70.85
C ARG A 636 -26.10 -16.98 70.99
N GLU A 637 -26.78 -17.47 69.96
CA GLU A 637 -26.28 -18.24 68.80
C GLU A 637 -27.47 -18.72 67.93
N CYS A 638 -27.23 -18.88 66.63
CA CYS A 638 -27.75 -19.86 65.65
C CYS A 638 -29.15 -20.52 65.77
N LYS A 639 -29.85 -20.57 64.63
CA LYS A 639 -30.46 -21.82 64.12
C LYS A 639 -30.54 -21.84 62.60
N GLY A 640 -29.95 -22.88 62.00
CA GLY A 640 -30.11 -23.27 60.60
C GLY A 640 -30.99 -24.52 60.42
N ARG A 641 -31.27 -24.85 59.15
CA ARG A 641 -31.59 -26.16 58.52
C ARG A 641 -32.10 -25.86 57.11
N GLU A 642 -31.45 -26.26 56.02
CA GLU A 642 -31.38 -27.59 55.38
C GLU A 642 -32.71 -28.36 55.22
N ARG A 643 -33.06 -28.56 53.93
CA ARG A 643 -33.69 -29.70 53.21
C ARG A 643 -35.03 -30.28 53.69
N GLU A 644 -36.03 -30.23 52.80
CA GLU A 644 -36.67 -31.35 52.04
C GLU A 644 -38.10 -30.98 51.63
N LEU A 645 -38.30 -30.71 50.33
CA LEU A 645 -39.34 -31.23 49.43
C LEU A 645 -39.10 -30.73 48.01
#